data_AF-A0A179GFN9-F1
#
_entry.id   AF-A0A179GFN9-F1
#
_cell.length_a   1.000
_cell.length_b   1.000
_cell.length_c   1.000
_cell.angle_alpha   90.00
_cell.angle_beta   90.00
_cell.angle_gamma   90.00
#
_symmetry.space_group_name_H-M   'P 1'
#
loop_
_entity.id
_entity.type
_entity.pdbx_description
1 polymer ?
#
loop_
_entity_poly.entity_id
_entity_poly.type
_entity_poly.pdbx_seq_one_letter_code
_entity_poly.pdbx_strand_id
1 'polypeptide(L)'
;MEKEPLVDHPVELPARRPRPRSRISKFLVGAGVAAVVLLATVNPKLPFAPHLCRGRHGKDSPFGRFPRPDDPFHFIPCTDRTTPPALEDPDPLRSWVRLFDPDPTNWNWGNASAADHEGGHHHPHTPFSGRGIYLCGYLDVPLDYSNKSDERIARLAVTKFQVSGLVPHGRHRRGRHGGHHKGGKKSERTLVIEPGGPGGSGTSMAWRLSEEITKRLSDGQYDVLGWDPRGVNASLPAISCFPFDADRDHWALRSNQYRETSPSPRAQLEFVDAMSDSVFSACYKQHGDIPRFMTTAIVARDLEEIRKALAEDELTGYLVSYGTGIGQTYASMFPNSVGRMILDGTEYVRDHRLVGGFGWTALDNGTNAWHDGFLGECLNAGPKHCALAKQVSAESVTLKSLEKRMHSLISSLIERPLPGYTDFSGPSLITYSSLVGALYGSMYNAKSWPALAQMLFELEAGNATLAAAMLERVAWGYDPTLPSPPNKRPSSEELGTLVICADSYDAKEPEGGMDWWEGLWQNMTERSWIAGNSRFSNVFPCRHFTKYWPEPAEVYRGDLNHTLKHPVLLIAETYDPATPLRNGRRLLNEMGKNARLIAHHGYGHSSRDTSNCTDSIAKKFILEGVVPDEQETACYANEKPYLYGVKKGDVTVTEHKTQSPLEIWEEHLAELALVNPGLLPRRM
;
A
#
# COMPACT_ATOMS: atom_id res chain seq x y z
N MET A 1 51.12 24.17 46.47
CA MET A 1 50.01 23.39 47.06
C MET A 1 49.27 22.76 45.89
N GLU A 2 49.87 21.81 45.17
CA GLU A 2 50.26 20.44 45.56
C GLU A 2 49.19 19.44 45.10
N LYS A 3 49.66 18.46 44.33
CA LYS A 3 48.94 17.26 43.94
C LYS A 3 49.07 16.24 45.07
N GLU A 4 48.10 15.35 45.26
CA GLU A 4 48.21 13.90 44.93
C GLU A 4 46.91 13.12 45.29
N PRO A 5 46.75 11.81 44.98
CA PRO A 5 45.56 11.37 44.26
C PRO A 5 44.63 10.43 45.05
N LEU A 6 43.47 10.13 44.45
CA LEU A 6 42.63 9.00 44.86
C LEU A 6 43.00 7.73 44.09
N VAL A 7 43.06 6.62 44.83
CA VAL A 7 43.56 5.31 44.39
C VAL A 7 42.40 4.43 43.92
N ASP A 8 42.62 3.69 42.82
CA ASP A 8 41.71 2.65 42.35
C ASP A 8 41.59 1.48 43.34
N HIS A 9 40.36 1.09 43.63
CA HIS A 9 40.03 -0.18 44.29
C HIS A 9 39.02 -0.97 43.46
N PRO A 10 39.38 -2.16 42.93
CA PRO A 10 38.47 -2.96 42.12
C PRO A 10 37.43 -3.66 43.01
N VAL A 11 36.16 -3.57 42.62
CA VAL A 11 35.07 -4.33 43.26
C VAL A 11 34.84 -5.62 42.49
N GLU A 12 35.16 -6.76 43.12
CA GLU A 12 34.96 -8.09 42.53
C GLU A 12 33.47 -8.45 42.42
N LEU A 13 33.04 -8.89 41.23
CA LEU A 13 31.73 -9.52 41.02
C LEU A 13 31.80 -11.03 41.31
N PRO A 14 30.88 -11.60 42.11
CA PRO A 14 30.98 -13.01 42.51
C PRO A 14 30.69 -13.98 41.35
N ALA A 15 31.61 -14.92 41.13
CA ALA A 15 31.55 -15.90 40.04
C ALA A 15 30.36 -16.87 40.16
N ARG A 16 29.58 -17.01 39.08
CA ARG A 16 28.53 -18.04 38.96
C ARG A 16 29.15 -19.43 38.77
N ARG A 17 28.96 -20.33 39.74
CA ARG A 17 29.28 -21.76 39.59
C ARG A 17 28.22 -22.50 38.75
N PRO A 18 28.60 -23.52 37.95
CA PRO A 18 27.68 -24.26 37.09
C PRO A 18 26.81 -25.27 37.87
N ARG A 19 25.58 -25.51 37.40
CA ARG A 19 24.73 -26.63 37.87
C ARG A 19 24.87 -27.86 36.96
N PRO A 20 24.88 -29.09 37.51
CA PRO A 20 25.21 -30.30 36.76
C PRO A 20 24.02 -30.91 36.01
N ARG A 21 24.32 -31.65 34.94
CA ARG A 21 23.40 -32.63 34.31
C ARG A 21 23.41 -33.93 35.10
N SER A 22 22.27 -34.62 35.23
CA SER A 22 22.22 -36.05 35.51
C SER A 22 21.11 -36.77 34.75
N ARG A 23 21.46 -37.86 34.08
CA ARG A 23 20.55 -38.88 33.54
C ARG A 23 20.37 -39.97 34.60
N ILE A 24 19.17 -40.56 34.75
CA ILE A 24 18.99 -41.93 35.27
C ILE A 24 17.87 -42.62 34.47
N SER A 25 17.96 -43.94 34.29
CA SER A 25 17.03 -44.75 33.50
C SER A 25 16.54 -46.02 34.22
N LYS A 26 15.26 -46.35 34.01
CA LYS A 26 14.64 -47.70 33.91
C LYS A 26 14.64 -48.70 35.10
N PHE A 27 13.42 -49.24 35.33
CA PHE A 27 13.07 -50.64 35.75
C PHE A 27 13.35 -51.07 37.23
N LEU A 28 12.57 -51.98 37.89
CA LEU A 28 11.28 -52.69 37.65
C LEU A 28 10.75 -53.37 38.96
N VAL A 29 9.53 -53.95 38.92
CA VAL A 29 8.84 -54.87 39.89
C VAL A 29 8.38 -54.23 41.22
N GLY A 30 7.17 -54.43 41.78
CA GLY A 30 5.93 -55.20 41.48
C GLY A 30 4.97 -55.10 42.70
N ALA A 31 3.81 -55.75 42.86
CA ALA A 31 2.90 -56.55 42.00
C ALA A 31 1.54 -56.77 42.73
N GLY A 32 0.46 -57.23 42.04
CA GLY A 32 -0.87 -57.57 42.62
C GLY A 32 -2.03 -56.76 42.00
N VAL A 33 -2.78 -57.19 40.96
CA VAL A 33 -3.57 -58.42 40.66
C VAL A 33 -5.01 -58.39 41.20
N ALA A 34 -5.96 -58.14 40.28
CA ALA A 34 -7.22 -58.90 40.14
C ALA A 34 -7.79 -58.67 38.73
N ALA A 35 -8.24 -59.72 38.04
CA ALA A 35 -8.81 -59.66 36.68
C ALA A 35 -9.83 -60.78 36.47
N VAL A 36 -10.80 -60.58 35.56
CA VAL A 36 -11.64 -61.65 34.99
C VAL A 36 -11.81 -61.41 33.49
N VAL A 37 -11.76 -62.50 32.70
CA VAL A 37 -11.77 -62.55 31.23
C VAL A 37 -12.61 -63.73 30.76
N LEU A 38 -13.34 -63.59 29.64
CA LEU A 38 -13.72 -64.65 28.66
C LEU A 38 -14.08 -63.90 27.33
N LEU A 39 -13.50 -64.15 26.14
CA LEU A 39 -13.43 -65.36 25.28
C LEU A 39 -14.81 -65.82 24.74
N ALA A 40 -15.04 -66.21 23.46
CA ALA A 40 -14.32 -66.06 22.17
C ALA A 40 -15.22 -66.56 20.98
N THR A 41 -14.74 -66.43 19.72
CA THR A 41 -15.05 -67.23 18.48
C THR A 41 -16.22 -66.89 17.49
N VAL A 42 -15.81 -66.57 16.24
CA VAL A 42 -16.19 -67.07 14.88
C VAL A 42 -17.61 -66.89 14.23
N ASN A 43 -17.56 -66.27 13.03
CA ASN A 43 -18.44 -66.18 11.82
C ASN A 43 -19.40 -67.36 11.44
N PRO A 44 -20.27 -67.26 10.38
CA PRO A 44 -20.72 -66.10 9.58
C PRO A 44 -22.26 -66.02 9.30
N LYS A 45 -22.77 -64.91 8.70
CA LYS A 45 -23.81 -64.85 7.62
C LYS A 45 -24.25 -63.42 7.25
N LEU A 46 -24.18 -63.09 5.96
CA LEU A 46 -25.05 -62.10 5.27
C LEU A 46 -26.36 -62.79 4.82
N PRO A 47 -27.46 -62.10 4.42
CA PRO A 47 -27.50 -60.79 3.75
C PRO A 47 -28.59 -59.80 4.25
N PHE A 48 -28.86 -58.77 3.43
CA PHE A 48 -29.84 -57.66 3.55
C PHE A 48 -29.37 -56.35 4.22
N ALA A 49 -28.85 -55.46 3.36
CA ALA A 49 -29.15 -54.04 3.40
C ALA A 49 -30.48 -53.78 2.61
N PRO A 50 -31.05 -52.56 2.57
CA PRO A 50 -30.62 -51.31 3.21
C PRO A 50 -31.73 -50.58 3.98
N HIS A 51 -31.35 -49.55 4.76
CA HIS A 51 -31.98 -48.22 4.64
C HIS A 51 -31.03 -47.14 5.17
N LEU A 52 -30.43 -46.38 4.26
CA LEU A 52 -29.64 -45.19 4.61
C LEU A 52 -30.57 -44.03 4.99
N CYS A 53 -30.34 -43.43 6.16
CA CYS A 53 -30.82 -42.07 6.44
C CYS A 53 -30.00 -41.06 5.62
N ARG A 54 -30.51 -40.65 4.46
CA ARG A 54 -30.06 -39.42 3.77
C ARG A 54 -30.40 -38.21 4.67
N GLY A 55 -29.42 -37.34 4.96
CA GLY A 55 -29.62 -36.34 6.03
C GLY A 55 -28.91 -34.99 5.95
N ARG A 56 -28.08 -34.70 4.94
CA ARG A 56 -27.71 -33.33 4.49
C ARG A 56 -26.75 -33.43 3.29
N HIS A 57 -27.26 -33.27 2.08
CA HIS A 57 -26.41 -32.87 0.97
C HIS A 57 -25.95 -31.44 1.25
N GLY A 58 -24.64 -31.19 1.31
CA GLY A 58 -24.13 -29.83 1.13
C GLY A 58 -24.62 -29.34 -0.22
N LYS A 59 -25.20 -28.14 -0.28
CA LYS A 59 -25.66 -27.57 -1.56
C LYS A 59 -24.41 -27.33 -2.41
N ASP A 60 -24.27 -28.02 -3.54
CA ASP A 60 -23.30 -27.58 -4.56
C ASP A 60 -23.68 -26.15 -4.97
N SER A 61 -22.69 -25.26 -5.10
CA SER A 61 -22.95 -23.87 -5.45
C SER A 61 -23.60 -23.76 -6.84
N PRO A 62 -24.59 -22.86 -7.06
CA PRO A 62 -25.20 -22.68 -8.36
C PRO A 62 -24.22 -22.26 -9.46
N PHE A 63 -23.01 -21.79 -9.11
CA PHE A 63 -21.97 -21.38 -10.07
C PHE A 63 -20.87 -22.44 -10.30
N GLY A 64 -21.01 -23.65 -9.74
CA GLY A 64 -20.05 -24.74 -9.88
C GLY A 64 -19.12 -24.90 -8.68
N ARG A 65 -17.92 -25.44 -8.90
CA ARG A 65 -16.91 -25.67 -7.85
C ARG A 65 -15.72 -24.74 -8.04
N PHE A 66 -15.15 -24.33 -6.92
CA PHE A 66 -13.93 -23.54 -6.84
C PHE A 66 -12.94 -24.20 -5.85
N PRO A 67 -11.62 -24.03 -6.03
CA PRO A 67 -10.97 -23.46 -7.21
C PRO A 67 -11.27 -24.27 -8.48
N ARG A 68 -11.14 -23.64 -9.64
CA ARG A 68 -11.27 -24.36 -10.92
C ARG A 68 -10.06 -25.30 -11.08
N PRO A 69 -10.21 -26.50 -11.68
CA PRO A 69 -9.07 -27.32 -12.07
C PRO A 69 -8.11 -26.52 -12.95
N ASP A 70 -6.81 -26.72 -12.73
CA ASP A 70 -5.71 -26.14 -13.51
C ASP A 70 -5.65 -24.59 -13.52
N ASP A 71 -6.37 -23.92 -12.62
CA ASP A 71 -6.24 -22.48 -12.37
C ASP A 71 -4.99 -22.22 -11.51
N PRO A 72 -3.94 -21.55 -12.04
CA PRO A 72 -2.68 -21.35 -11.33
C PRO A 72 -2.77 -20.37 -10.16
N PHE A 73 -3.83 -19.56 -10.08
CA PHE A 73 -4.11 -18.69 -8.93
C PHE A 73 -5.04 -19.34 -7.91
N HIS A 74 -5.57 -20.52 -8.23
CA HIS A 74 -6.55 -21.25 -7.43
C HIS A 74 -7.74 -20.37 -7.00
N PHE A 75 -8.33 -19.58 -7.89
CA PHE A 75 -9.33 -18.58 -7.49
C PHE A 75 -10.57 -19.19 -6.83
N ILE A 76 -10.95 -18.62 -5.68
CA ILE A 76 -12.27 -18.80 -5.03
C ILE A 76 -12.96 -17.43 -4.92
N PRO A 77 -14.30 -17.34 -4.89
CA PRO A 77 -14.99 -16.10 -4.55
C PRO A 77 -14.52 -15.55 -3.19
N CYS A 78 -14.15 -14.27 -3.15
CA CYS A 78 -13.68 -13.64 -1.91
C CYS A 78 -14.78 -13.62 -0.84
N THR A 79 -14.39 -13.86 0.42
CA THR A 79 -15.22 -13.65 1.62
C THR A 79 -14.41 -12.88 2.68
N ASP A 80 -15.00 -12.66 3.86
CA ASP A 80 -14.30 -12.12 5.05
C ASP A 80 -13.14 -13.02 5.56
N ARG A 81 -13.02 -14.26 5.05
CA ARG A 81 -12.09 -15.29 5.54
C ARG A 81 -11.05 -15.73 4.52
N THR A 82 -11.12 -15.25 3.27
CA THR A 82 -10.25 -15.73 2.19
C THR A 82 -8.84 -15.15 2.32
N THR A 83 -7.99 -15.79 3.12
CA THR A 83 -6.55 -15.46 3.29
C THR A 83 -5.68 -16.65 2.88
N PRO A 84 -4.55 -16.45 2.16
CA PRO A 84 -3.74 -17.56 1.66
C PRO A 84 -3.26 -18.51 2.77
N PRO A 85 -3.23 -19.84 2.52
CA PRO A 85 -2.79 -20.81 3.51
C PRO A 85 -1.32 -20.57 3.89
N ALA A 86 -0.97 -20.93 5.13
CA ALA A 86 0.38 -20.81 5.66
C ALA A 86 1.42 -21.59 4.81
N LEU A 87 2.69 -21.18 4.87
CA LEU A 87 3.75 -21.88 4.13
C LEU A 87 4.07 -23.26 4.74
N GLU A 88 3.78 -23.40 6.04
CA GLU A 88 3.96 -24.61 6.84
C GLU A 88 2.77 -25.59 6.73
N ASP A 89 1.72 -25.24 5.99
CA ASP A 89 0.56 -26.12 5.78
C ASP A 89 0.98 -27.32 4.89
N PRO A 90 0.86 -28.57 5.36
CA PRO A 90 1.24 -29.75 4.58
C PRO A 90 0.25 -30.10 3.47
N ASP A 91 -0.92 -29.47 3.40
CA ASP A 91 -1.97 -29.72 2.39
C ASP A 91 -2.67 -28.39 2.03
N PRO A 92 -1.93 -27.38 1.51
CA PRO A 92 -2.39 -25.99 1.42
C PRO A 92 -3.59 -25.86 0.48
N LEU A 93 -3.60 -26.62 -0.63
CA LEU A 93 -4.73 -26.62 -1.57
C LEU A 93 -6.01 -27.14 -0.90
N ARG A 94 -5.94 -28.16 -0.04
CA ARG A 94 -7.13 -28.66 0.67
C ARG A 94 -7.59 -27.71 1.76
N SER A 95 -6.68 -27.04 2.47
CA SER A 95 -7.05 -25.97 3.41
C SER A 95 -7.72 -24.81 2.69
N TRP A 96 -7.19 -24.41 1.54
CA TRP A 96 -7.76 -23.37 0.68
C TRP A 96 -9.15 -23.74 0.15
N VAL A 97 -9.33 -24.96 -0.37
CA VAL A 97 -10.64 -25.49 -0.81
C VAL A 97 -11.70 -25.45 0.30
N ARG A 98 -11.31 -25.57 1.58
CA ARG A 98 -12.27 -25.47 2.71
C ARG A 98 -12.75 -24.04 2.99
N LEU A 99 -12.08 -23.01 2.48
CA LEU A 99 -12.53 -21.62 2.60
C LEU A 99 -13.63 -21.27 1.56
N PHE A 100 -13.84 -22.12 0.55
CA PHE A 100 -14.93 -21.94 -0.41
C PHE A 100 -16.30 -22.12 0.27
N ASP A 101 -17.02 -21.01 0.43
CA ASP A 101 -18.42 -21.03 0.81
C ASP A 101 -19.29 -21.36 -0.43
N PRO A 102 -20.13 -22.42 -0.42
CA PRO A 102 -21.00 -22.70 -1.55
C PRO A 102 -22.16 -21.71 -1.72
N ASP A 103 -22.49 -20.90 -0.71
CA ASP A 103 -23.59 -19.93 -0.78
C ASP A 103 -23.15 -18.59 -1.39
N PRO A 104 -23.62 -18.23 -2.60
CA PRO A 104 -23.21 -17.00 -3.27
C PRO A 104 -23.70 -15.72 -2.58
N THR A 105 -24.57 -15.78 -1.57
CA THR A 105 -24.93 -14.60 -0.75
C THR A 105 -23.76 -14.11 0.10
N ASN A 106 -22.80 -14.98 0.42
CA ASN A 106 -21.65 -14.69 1.27
C ASN A 106 -20.42 -14.23 0.46
N TRP A 107 -20.55 -14.14 -0.87
CA TRP A 107 -19.48 -13.74 -1.77
C TRP A 107 -19.51 -12.25 -2.05
N ASN A 108 -18.34 -11.71 -2.36
CA ASN A 108 -18.17 -10.31 -2.70
C ASN A 108 -18.41 -10.05 -4.20
N TRP A 109 -19.57 -9.46 -4.49
CA TRP A 109 -20.00 -9.07 -5.83
C TRP A 109 -19.85 -7.54 -6.01
N GLY A 110 -19.35 -7.11 -7.17
CA GLY A 110 -19.29 -5.69 -7.52
C GLY A 110 -20.67 -5.08 -7.75
N ASN A 111 -20.76 -3.80 -8.09
CA ASN A 111 -22.04 -3.10 -8.24
C ASN A 111 -22.91 -3.69 -9.38
N ALA A 112 -24.22 -3.45 -9.31
CA ALA A 112 -25.14 -3.77 -10.41
C ALA A 112 -24.84 -2.90 -11.63
N SER A 113 -24.88 -3.50 -12.82
CA SER A 113 -24.62 -2.74 -14.05
C SER A 113 -25.78 -1.80 -14.34
N ALA A 114 -25.49 -0.57 -14.81
CA ALA A 114 -26.54 0.40 -15.14
C ALA A 114 -27.50 -0.12 -16.25
N ALA A 115 -27.02 -1.04 -17.10
CA ALA A 115 -27.80 -1.68 -18.15
C ALA A 115 -28.95 -2.57 -17.62
N ASP A 116 -28.91 -3.00 -16.35
CA ASP A 116 -29.97 -3.81 -15.75
C ASP A 116 -31.22 -2.97 -15.36
N HIS A 117 -31.14 -1.63 -15.37
CA HIS A 117 -32.26 -0.75 -15.01
C HIS A 117 -33.22 -0.41 -16.15
N GLU A 118 -32.81 -0.51 -17.42
CA GLU A 118 -33.67 -0.19 -18.58
C GLU A 118 -34.51 -1.39 -19.08
N GLY A 119 -34.21 -2.60 -18.60
CA GLY A 119 -34.88 -3.84 -19.02
C GLY A 119 -36.18 -4.14 -18.27
N GLY A 120 -37.29 -3.50 -18.65
CA GLY A 120 -38.62 -3.61 -18.01
C GLY A 120 -39.35 -4.96 -18.10
N HIS A 121 -38.68 -6.11 -17.86
CA HIS A 121 -39.28 -7.44 -17.90
C HIS A 121 -38.97 -8.28 -16.65
N HIS A 122 -40.03 -8.61 -15.90
CA HIS A 122 -39.99 -9.47 -14.72
C HIS A 122 -39.61 -10.93 -15.05
N HIS A 123 -38.30 -11.22 -15.10
CA HIS A 123 -37.81 -12.53 -14.69
C HIS A 123 -37.42 -12.51 -13.21
N PRO A 124 -37.41 -13.65 -12.50
CA PRO A 124 -36.83 -13.74 -11.16
C PRO A 124 -35.30 -13.59 -11.29
N HIS A 125 -34.83 -12.35 -11.27
CA HIS A 125 -33.42 -12.01 -11.28
C HIS A 125 -32.78 -12.54 -9.98
N THR A 126 -31.83 -13.45 -10.10
CA THR A 126 -30.91 -13.75 -9.00
C THR A 126 -30.12 -12.48 -8.69
N PRO A 127 -29.87 -12.10 -7.42
CA PRO A 127 -29.25 -10.83 -7.01
C PRO A 127 -27.76 -10.67 -7.42
N PHE A 128 -27.27 -11.59 -8.24
CA PHE A 128 -25.91 -11.71 -8.76
C PHE A 128 -25.84 -11.57 -10.29
N SER A 129 -26.99 -11.53 -10.99
CA SER A 129 -27.04 -11.34 -12.44
C SER A 129 -26.56 -9.93 -12.80
N GLY A 130 -25.76 -9.80 -13.86
CA GLY A 130 -25.26 -8.49 -14.33
C GLY A 130 -24.16 -7.86 -13.47
N ARG A 131 -23.70 -8.55 -12.41
CA ARG A 131 -22.68 -8.05 -11.47
C ARG A 131 -21.32 -8.69 -11.74
N GLY A 132 -20.25 -7.90 -11.66
CA GLY A 132 -18.89 -8.42 -11.55
C GLY A 132 -18.65 -9.14 -10.22
N ILE A 133 -17.54 -9.87 -10.08
CA ILE A 133 -17.22 -10.63 -8.86
C ILE A 133 -15.75 -10.45 -8.44
N TYR A 134 -15.50 -10.37 -7.14
CA TYR A 134 -14.16 -10.43 -6.57
C TYR A 134 -13.76 -11.89 -6.29
N LEU A 135 -12.65 -12.30 -6.89
CA LEU A 135 -12.03 -13.60 -6.74
C LEU A 135 -10.70 -13.44 -5.99
N CYS A 136 -10.51 -14.24 -4.96
CA CYS A 136 -9.31 -14.26 -4.13
C CYS A 136 -8.52 -15.52 -4.47
N GLY A 137 -7.19 -15.41 -4.51
CA GLY A 137 -6.29 -16.47 -4.95
C GLY A 137 -4.89 -16.28 -4.39
N TYR A 138 -3.99 -17.20 -4.74
CA TYR A 138 -2.56 -17.05 -4.49
C TYR A 138 -1.73 -17.70 -5.61
N LEU A 139 -0.51 -17.21 -5.82
CA LEU A 139 0.47 -17.78 -6.73
C LEU A 139 1.75 -18.11 -5.95
N ASP A 140 2.18 -19.37 -6.00
CA ASP A 140 3.45 -19.80 -5.40
C ASP A 140 4.59 -19.58 -6.42
N VAL A 141 5.62 -18.84 -6.01
CA VAL A 141 6.79 -18.49 -6.83
C VAL A 141 8.09 -18.82 -6.08
N PRO A 142 9.23 -19.02 -6.76
CA PRO A 142 10.52 -19.20 -6.09
C PRO A 142 10.85 -18.02 -5.16
N LEU A 143 11.35 -18.31 -3.96
CA LEU A 143 11.92 -17.27 -3.11
C LEU A 143 13.18 -16.70 -3.79
N ASP A 144 14.04 -17.56 -4.32
CA ASP A 144 15.25 -17.22 -5.06
C ASP A 144 15.16 -17.71 -6.52
N TYR A 145 15.13 -16.79 -7.48
CA TYR A 145 15.15 -17.12 -8.91
C TYR A 145 16.56 -17.42 -9.45
N SER A 146 17.60 -17.02 -8.74
CA SER A 146 19.01 -17.27 -9.11
C SER A 146 19.44 -18.69 -8.72
N ASN A 147 18.90 -19.21 -7.62
CA ASN A 147 19.28 -20.50 -7.05
C ASN A 147 18.17 -21.56 -7.14
N LYS A 148 18.20 -22.37 -8.21
CA LYS A 148 17.23 -23.48 -8.43
C LYS A 148 17.33 -24.64 -7.43
N SER A 149 18.30 -24.66 -6.51
CA SER A 149 18.34 -25.64 -5.42
C SER A 149 17.73 -25.12 -4.12
N ASP A 150 17.32 -23.85 -4.06
CA ASP A 150 16.49 -23.34 -2.98
C ASP A 150 15.02 -23.73 -3.26
N GLU A 151 14.50 -24.66 -2.45
CA GLU A 151 13.12 -25.14 -2.56
C GLU A 151 12.11 -24.20 -1.87
N ARG A 152 12.58 -23.11 -1.24
CA ARG A 152 11.69 -22.14 -0.58
C ARG A 152 10.89 -21.33 -1.60
N ILE A 153 9.65 -21.04 -1.23
CA ILE A 153 8.72 -20.24 -2.03
C ILE A 153 8.35 -18.93 -1.33
N ALA A 154 7.95 -17.94 -2.13
CA ALA A 154 7.03 -16.90 -1.71
C ALA A 154 5.62 -17.25 -2.22
N ARG A 155 4.59 -17.03 -1.41
CA ARG A 155 3.18 -17.19 -1.79
C ARG A 155 2.55 -15.81 -1.94
N LEU A 156 2.34 -15.39 -3.18
CA LEU A 156 1.81 -14.08 -3.53
C LEU A 156 0.29 -14.10 -3.43
N ALA A 157 -0.30 -13.23 -2.61
CA ALA A 157 -1.74 -13.05 -2.55
C ALA A 157 -2.23 -12.25 -3.77
N VAL A 158 -3.33 -12.69 -4.38
CA VAL A 158 -3.97 -11.97 -5.50
C VAL A 158 -5.46 -11.75 -5.27
N THR A 159 -5.95 -10.61 -5.73
CA THR A 159 -7.38 -10.28 -5.79
C THR A 159 -7.72 -9.84 -7.20
N LYS A 160 -8.65 -10.54 -7.82
CA LYS A 160 -9.11 -10.29 -9.19
C LYS A 160 -10.58 -9.88 -9.19
N PHE A 161 -10.89 -8.70 -9.73
CA PHE A 161 -12.25 -8.35 -10.12
C PHE A 161 -12.52 -8.86 -11.54
N GLN A 162 -13.43 -9.84 -11.68
CA GLN A 162 -13.86 -10.33 -12.98
C GLN A 162 -15.14 -9.60 -13.42
N VAL A 163 -15.02 -8.75 -14.44
CA VAL A 163 -16.10 -7.83 -14.88
C VAL A 163 -17.32 -8.59 -15.40
N SER A 164 -17.11 -9.79 -15.95
CA SER A 164 -18.18 -10.63 -16.51
C SER A 164 -18.97 -11.42 -15.45
N GLY A 165 -18.61 -11.32 -14.16
CA GLY A 165 -19.27 -12.06 -13.09
C GLY A 165 -19.14 -13.58 -13.25
N LEU A 166 -20.19 -14.31 -12.89
CA LEU A 166 -20.32 -15.76 -13.07
C LEU A 166 -21.66 -16.14 -13.71
N VAL A 167 -21.75 -17.32 -14.33
CA VAL A 167 -22.97 -17.85 -14.94
C VAL A 167 -23.40 -19.13 -14.22
N PRO A 168 -24.67 -19.28 -13.82
CA PRO A 168 -25.14 -20.48 -13.15
C PRO A 168 -25.01 -21.75 -14.01
N HIS A 169 -24.64 -22.84 -13.36
CA HIS A 169 -24.53 -24.17 -13.96
C HIS A 169 -25.85 -24.59 -14.59
N GLY A 170 -25.79 -25.15 -15.80
CA GLY A 170 -26.98 -25.53 -16.58
C GLY A 170 -27.69 -24.40 -17.36
N ARG A 171 -27.31 -23.12 -17.21
CA ARG A 171 -27.87 -22.00 -18.01
C ARG A 171 -27.15 -21.74 -19.35
N HIS A 172 -26.41 -22.70 -19.90
CA HIS A 172 -25.88 -22.65 -21.28
C HIS A 172 -26.99 -22.85 -22.35
N ARG A 173 -28.10 -22.12 -22.24
CA ARG A 173 -29.19 -22.18 -23.22
C ARG A 173 -28.98 -21.08 -24.25
N ARG A 174 -28.79 -21.46 -25.52
CA ARG A 174 -28.72 -20.52 -26.66
C ARG A 174 -29.94 -19.57 -26.61
N GLY A 175 -29.70 -18.30 -26.29
CA GLY A 175 -30.71 -17.26 -26.40
C GLY A 175 -31.18 -17.14 -27.85
N ARG A 176 -32.50 -17.10 -28.07
CA ARG A 176 -33.09 -17.05 -29.42
C ARG A 176 -33.12 -15.62 -30.01
N HIS A 177 -32.56 -14.66 -29.28
CA HIS A 177 -32.22 -13.30 -29.70
C HIS A 177 -30.72 -13.09 -29.47
N GLY A 178 -30.03 -12.42 -30.39
CA GLY A 178 -28.57 -12.44 -30.57
C GLY A 178 -27.70 -11.73 -29.51
N GLY A 179 -28.12 -11.69 -28.25
CA GLY A 179 -27.29 -11.21 -27.15
C GLY A 179 -26.30 -12.27 -26.67
N HIS A 180 -25.02 -12.11 -26.98
CA HIS A 180 -23.97 -12.97 -26.41
C HIS A 180 -23.78 -12.66 -24.91
N HIS A 181 -24.40 -13.45 -24.03
CA HIS A 181 -24.05 -13.42 -22.60
C HIS A 181 -22.57 -13.86 -22.42
N LYS A 182 -21.67 -12.88 -22.28
CA LYS A 182 -20.22 -13.08 -22.05
C LYS A 182 -19.86 -13.55 -20.63
N GLY A 183 -20.84 -13.70 -19.74
CA GLY A 183 -20.61 -13.90 -18.31
C GLY A 183 -19.79 -15.15 -17.95
N GLY A 184 -19.07 -15.07 -16.83
CA GLY A 184 -18.29 -16.19 -16.28
C GLY A 184 -16.97 -16.51 -17.01
N LYS A 185 -16.57 -15.67 -17.97
CA LYS A 185 -15.32 -15.77 -18.74
C LYS A 185 -14.35 -14.66 -18.35
N LYS A 186 -13.05 -14.97 -18.39
CA LYS A 186 -11.99 -13.97 -18.37
C LYS A 186 -12.16 -12.98 -19.54
N SER A 187 -11.82 -11.71 -19.32
CA SER A 187 -11.68 -10.69 -20.37
C SER A 187 -10.54 -11.02 -21.37
N GLU A 188 -10.44 -10.22 -22.44
CA GLU A 188 -9.37 -10.33 -23.45
C GLU A 188 -7.97 -10.09 -22.84
N ARG A 189 -7.87 -9.09 -21.96
CA ARG A 189 -6.68 -8.70 -21.20
C ARG A 189 -7.05 -8.51 -19.73
N THR A 190 -6.10 -8.66 -18.83
CA THR A 190 -6.26 -8.34 -17.40
C THR A 190 -5.44 -7.11 -17.08
N LEU A 191 -6.06 -6.08 -16.49
CA LEU A 191 -5.37 -4.91 -15.97
C LEU A 191 -4.69 -5.29 -14.65
N VAL A 192 -3.37 -5.50 -14.69
CA VAL A 192 -2.58 -5.77 -13.49
C VAL A 192 -2.23 -4.44 -12.81
N ILE A 193 -2.52 -4.31 -11.52
CA ILE A 193 -2.40 -3.04 -10.78
C ILE A 193 -1.53 -3.15 -9.52
N GLU A 194 -0.82 -2.06 -9.21
CA GLU A 194 0.06 -1.95 -8.05
C GLU A 194 0.07 -0.48 -7.55
N PRO A 195 -0.23 -0.21 -6.25
CA PRO A 195 -0.31 1.15 -5.71
C PRO A 195 1.04 1.81 -5.38
N GLY A 196 2.12 1.04 -5.21
CA GLY A 196 3.45 1.52 -4.87
C GLY A 196 3.78 1.47 -3.37
N GLY A 197 4.21 2.60 -2.81
CA GLY A 197 4.80 2.68 -1.47
C GLY A 197 6.32 2.89 -1.51
N PRO A 198 7.18 1.85 -1.47
CA PRO A 198 6.88 0.41 -1.41
C PRO A 198 6.13 -0.05 -0.15
N GLY A 199 5.55 -1.25 -0.21
CA GLY A 199 4.73 -1.83 0.87
C GLY A 199 3.22 -1.57 0.75
N GLY A 200 2.78 -0.91 -0.33
CA GLY A 200 1.38 -0.80 -0.71
C GLY A 200 0.78 -2.16 -1.08
N SER A 201 -0.47 -2.39 -0.70
CA SER A 201 -1.17 -3.66 -0.94
C SER A 201 -1.99 -3.58 -2.23
N GLY A 202 -1.56 -4.27 -3.28
CA GLY A 202 -2.31 -4.36 -4.52
C GLY A 202 -3.60 -5.17 -4.36
N THR A 203 -3.69 -6.12 -3.42
CA THR A 203 -4.99 -6.77 -3.11
C THR A 203 -5.98 -5.78 -2.51
N SER A 204 -5.53 -4.89 -1.61
CA SER A 204 -6.35 -3.82 -1.04
C SER A 204 -6.74 -2.76 -2.08
N MET A 205 -5.81 -2.39 -2.99
CA MET A 205 -6.10 -1.51 -4.12
C MET A 205 -7.16 -2.12 -5.05
N ALA A 206 -7.02 -3.40 -5.41
CA ALA A 206 -8.01 -4.11 -6.22
C ALA A 206 -9.37 -4.19 -5.53
N TRP A 207 -9.39 -4.53 -4.24
CA TRP A 207 -10.61 -4.60 -3.43
C TRP A 207 -11.40 -3.28 -3.44
N ARG A 208 -10.72 -2.13 -3.37
CA ARG A 208 -11.38 -0.82 -3.26
C ARG A 208 -11.61 -0.11 -4.60
N LEU A 209 -10.75 -0.31 -5.59
CA LEU A 209 -10.70 0.52 -6.80
C LEU A 209 -10.92 -0.22 -8.12
N SER A 210 -11.02 -1.56 -8.15
CA SER A 210 -11.11 -2.31 -9.43
C SER A 210 -12.24 -1.84 -10.35
N GLU A 211 -13.43 -1.56 -9.79
CA GLU A 211 -14.59 -1.09 -10.56
C GLU A 211 -14.40 0.32 -11.13
N GLU A 212 -13.71 1.20 -10.41
CA GLU A 212 -13.35 2.52 -10.89
C GLU A 212 -12.27 2.42 -11.98
N ILE A 213 -11.21 1.66 -11.73
CA ILE A 213 -10.07 1.46 -12.65
C ILE A 213 -10.53 0.83 -13.96
N THR A 214 -11.34 -0.25 -13.93
CA THR A 214 -11.83 -0.88 -15.16
C THR A 214 -12.74 0.05 -15.96
N LYS A 215 -13.58 0.87 -15.30
CA LYS A 215 -14.42 1.88 -15.92
C LYS A 215 -13.61 3.04 -16.52
N ARG A 216 -12.63 3.55 -15.79
CA ARG A 216 -11.74 4.65 -16.19
C ARG A 216 -10.85 4.26 -17.37
N LEU A 217 -10.21 3.10 -17.31
CA LEU A 217 -9.19 2.68 -18.27
C LEU A 217 -9.71 1.75 -19.39
N SER A 218 -10.84 1.07 -19.22
CA SER A 218 -11.33 0.08 -20.21
C SER A 218 -12.84 0.07 -20.47
N ASP A 219 -13.59 1.07 -20.00
CA ASP A 219 -15.07 1.09 -20.05
C ASP A 219 -15.73 -0.17 -19.44
N GLY A 220 -15.08 -0.77 -18.43
CA GLY A 220 -15.56 -1.99 -17.78
C GLY A 220 -15.33 -3.28 -18.57
N GLN A 221 -14.48 -3.26 -19.61
CA GLN A 221 -14.26 -4.42 -20.49
C GLN A 221 -13.19 -5.39 -19.98
N TYR A 222 -12.21 -4.92 -19.20
CA TYR A 222 -11.10 -5.74 -18.72
C TYR A 222 -11.22 -6.05 -17.23
N ASP A 223 -11.01 -7.33 -16.90
CA ASP A 223 -10.79 -7.79 -15.54
C ASP A 223 -9.60 -7.04 -14.92
N VAL A 224 -9.64 -6.80 -13.62
CA VAL A 224 -8.55 -6.14 -12.87
C VAL A 224 -7.95 -7.15 -11.90
N LEU A 225 -6.63 -7.22 -11.80
CA LEU A 225 -5.92 -8.04 -10.82
C LEU A 225 -4.89 -7.20 -10.07
N GLY A 226 -5.05 -7.09 -8.76
CA GLY A 226 -4.00 -6.60 -7.88
C GLY A 226 -3.33 -7.76 -7.15
N TRP A 227 -2.03 -7.64 -6.89
CA TRP A 227 -1.29 -8.58 -6.06
C TRP A 227 -0.60 -7.86 -4.91
N ASP A 228 -0.37 -8.56 -3.82
CA ASP A 228 0.53 -8.08 -2.79
C ASP A 228 1.94 -8.60 -3.16
N PRO A 229 2.95 -7.73 -3.37
CA PRO A 229 4.32 -8.17 -3.54
C PRO A 229 4.79 -9.06 -2.36
N ARG A 230 5.81 -9.87 -2.58
CA ARG A 230 6.47 -10.66 -1.52
C ARG A 230 6.76 -9.81 -0.27
N GLY A 231 6.48 -10.36 0.90
CA GLY A 231 6.55 -9.65 2.18
C GLY A 231 5.32 -8.80 2.55
N VAL A 232 4.54 -8.32 1.57
CA VAL A 232 3.45 -7.35 1.78
C VAL A 232 2.17 -8.03 2.26
N ASN A 233 1.55 -7.48 3.32
CA ASN A 233 0.14 -7.71 3.70
C ASN A 233 -0.30 -9.20 3.74
N ALA A 234 -0.99 -9.70 2.70
CA ALA A 234 -1.53 -11.06 2.68
C ALA A 234 -0.52 -12.09 2.14
N SER A 235 0.50 -11.65 1.39
CA SER A 235 1.56 -12.51 0.85
C SER A 235 2.46 -13.09 1.94
N LEU A 236 3.06 -14.25 1.67
CA LEU A 236 3.88 -14.99 2.62
C LEU A 236 5.30 -15.27 2.07
N PRO A 237 6.34 -15.27 2.93
CA PRO A 237 6.31 -14.89 4.35
C PRO A 237 6.01 -13.38 4.50
N ALA A 238 5.12 -13.03 5.43
CA ALA A 238 4.76 -11.64 5.69
C ALA A 238 5.84 -11.00 6.58
N ILE A 239 6.35 -9.83 6.18
CA ILE A 239 7.42 -9.15 6.92
C ILE A 239 6.82 -8.15 7.90
N SER A 240 7.15 -8.32 9.18
CA SER A 240 6.97 -7.30 10.21
C SER A 240 8.05 -7.49 11.26
N CYS A 241 8.58 -6.40 11.81
CA CYS A 241 9.68 -6.47 12.77
C CYS A 241 9.25 -6.18 14.20
N PHE A 242 8.00 -5.75 14.40
CA PHE A 242 7.34 -5.65 15.70
C PHE A 242 6.32 -6.79 15.87
N PRO A 243 6.21 -7.39 17.06
CA PRO A 243 5.23 -8.46 17.29
C PRO A 243 3.79 -7.92 17.37
N PHE A 244 3.60 -6.66 17.76
CA PHE A 244 2.30 -6.00 17.87
C PHE A 244 2.36 -4.53 17.43
N ASP A 245 1.25 -4.01 16.91
CA ASP A 245 1.15 -2.59 16.48
C ASP A 245 1.35 -1.61 17.65
N ALA A 246 1.03 -2.00 18.89
CA ALA A 246 1.25 -1.18 20.08
C ALA A 246 2.74 -0.95 20.41
N ASP A 247 3.61 -1.93 20.13
CA ASP A 247 5.06 -1.77 20.32
C ASP A 247 5.66 -0.82 19.27
N ARG A 248 5.11 -0.89 18.04
CA ARG A 248 5.37 0.03 16.93
C ARG A 248 4.93 1.45 17.28
N ASP A 249 3.71 1.65 17.77
CA ASP A 249 3.19 2.97 18.17
C ASP A 249 4.07 3.58 19.27
N HIS A 250 4.48 2.79 20.27
CA HIS A 250 5.44 3.24 21.29
C HIS A 250 6.80 3.68 20.70
N TRP A 251 7.29 2.99 19.67
CA TRP A 251 8.48 3.40 18.91
C TRP A 251 8.24 4.69 18.12
N ALA A 252 7.11 4.80 17.43
CA ALA A 252 6.75 5.94 16.59
C ALA A 252 6.70 7.27 17.36
N LEU A 253 6.21 7.27 18.61
CA LEU A 253 6.23 8.44 19.49
C LEU A 253 7.65 9.01 19.74
N ARG A 254 8.68 8.17 19.59
CA ARG A 254 10.09 8.54 19.77
C ARG A 254 10.80 8.85 18.44
N SER A 255 10.51 8.10 17.38
CA SER A 255 11.15 8.28 16.07
C SER A 255 10.54 9.41 15.23
N ASN A 256 9.23 9.69 15.37
CA ASN A 256 8.52 10.69 14.55
C ASN A 256 8.66 12.12 15.11
N GLN A 257 9.82 12.43 15.68
CA GLN A 257 10.22 13.81 16.00
C GLN A 257 10.98 14.37 14.80
N TYR A 258 10.60 15.56 14.33
CA TYR A 258 11.25 16.21 13.20
C TYR A 258 12.48 17.01 13.67
N ARG A 259 13.36 17.39 12.74
CA ARG A 259 14.65 18.04 13.04
C ARG A 259 14.49 19.32 13.86
N GLU A 260 13.44 20.06 13.54
CA GLU A 260 13.13 21.39 14.04
C GLU A 260 12.73 21.37 15.52
N THR A 261 12.18 20.26 16.04
CA THR A 261 11.72 20.17 17.44
C THR A 261 12.81 19.77 18.43
N SER A 262 14.05 19.55 17.97
CA SER A 262 15.16 19.14 18.82
C SER A 262 16.17 20.27 19.05
N PRO A 263 16.56 20.56 20.31
CA PRO A 263 17.67 21.46 20.61
C PRO A 263 19.04 20.86 20.27
N SER A 264 19.10 19.58 19.86
CA SER A 264 20.31 18.94 19.34
C SER A 264 19.94 17.94 18.23
N PRO A 265 19.87 18.39 16.97
CA PRO A 265 19.62 17.53 15.81
C PRO A 265 20.57 16.32 15.78
N ARG A 266 21.86 16.51 16.08
CA ARG A 266 22.81 15.40 16.16
C ARG A 266 22.43 14.34 17.20
N ALA A 267 22.11 14.73 18.43
CA ALA A 267 21.76 13.76 19.48
C ALA A 267 20.49 12.98 19.13
N GLN A 268 19.52 13.63 18.46
CA GLN A 268 18.33 12.98 17.92
C GLN A 268 18.68 12.00 16.79
N LEU A 269 19.58 12.38 15.88
CA LEU A 269 20.01 11.54 14.77
C LEU A 269 20.73 10.26 15.26
N GLU A 270 21.66 10.39 16.21
CA GLU A 270 22.34 9.24 16.86
C GLU A 270 21.34 8.33 17.61
N PHE A 271 20.29 8.90 18.21
CA PHE A 271 19.23 8.14 18.87
C PHE A 271 18.36 7.37 17.87
N VAL A 272 17.93 8.01 16.77
CA VAL A 272 17.19 7.36 15.69
C VAL A 272 18.05 6.32 14.96
N ASP A 273 19.37 6.50 14.90
CA ASP A 273 20.31 5.53 14.35
C ASP A 273 20.27 4.21 15.12
N ALA A 274 20.40 4.28 16.45
CA ALA A 274 20.31 3.12 17.33
C ALA A 274 18.93 2.45 17.30
N MET A 275 17.84 3.23 17.10
CA MET A 275 16.51 2.68 16.87
C MET A 275 16.42 1.93 15.54
N SER A 276 16.99 2.48 14.47
CA SER A 276 17.00 1.87 13.13
C SER A 276 17.78 0.55 13.12
N ASP A 277 18.97 0.53 13.74
CA ASP A 277 19.76 -0.68 13.94
C ASP A 277 19.00 -1.74 14.75
N SER A 278 18.29 -1.31 15.80
CA SER A 278 17.47 -2.20 16.63
C SER A 278 16.31 -2.83 15.84
N VAL A 279 15.63 -2.06 14.99
CA VAL A 279 14.56 -2.56 14.10
C VAL A 279 15.14 -3.57 13.11
N PHE A 280 16.24 -3.26 12.43
CA PHE A 280 16.87 -4.18 11.47
C PHE A 280 17.37 -5.46 12.15
N SER A 281 17.92 -5.35 13.37
CA SER A 281 18.27 -6.51 14.19
C SER A 281 17.05 -7.37 14.54
N ALA A 282 15.89 -6.76 14.83
CA ALA A 282 14.64 -7.48 15.10
C ALA A 282 14.11 -8.17 13.84
N CYS A 283 14.15 -7.49 12.69
CA CYS A 283 13.82 -8.07 11.38
C CYS A 283 14.71 -9.30 11.09
N TYR A 284 16.04 -9.19 11.25
CA TYR A 284 16.98 -10.28 11.01
C TYR A 284 16.76 -11.48 11.94
N LYS A 285 16.48 -11.24 13.23
CA LYS A 285 16.20 -12.31 14.19
C LYS A 285 14.90 -13.06 13.93
N GLN A 286 13.91 -12.40 13.32
CA GLN A 286 12.61 -13.00 13.02
C GLN A 286 12.58 -13.67 11.64
N HIS A 287 13.18 -13.04 10.64
CA HIS A 287 13.06 -13.42 9.23
C HIS A 287 14.35 -13.95 8.59
N GLY A 288 15.47 -13.98 9.33
CA GLY A 288 16.73 -14.51 8.85
C GLY A 288 17.22 -13.81 7.57
N ASP A 289 17.39 -14.59 6.51
CA ASP A 289 17.86 -14.14 5.20
C ASP A 289 16.75 -13.62 4.27
N ILE A 290 15.46 -13.77 4.63
CA ILE A 290 14.31 -13.46 3.77
C ILE A 290 14.34 -12.03 3.16
N PRO A 291 14.72 -10.95 3.88
CA PRO A 291 14.77 -9.60 3.30
C PRO A 291 15.74 -9.43 2.12
N ARG A 292 16.69 -10.36 1.91
CA ARG A 292 17.57 -10.39 0.71
C ARG A 292 16.80 -10.59 -0.59
N PHE A 293 15.58 -11.13 -0.52
CA PHE A 293 14.78 -11.51 -1.68
C PHE A 293 13.68 -10.50 -2.02
N MET A 294 13.72 -9.28 -1.45
CA MET A 294 12.63 -8.28 -1.52
C MET A 294 12.86 -7.11 -2.50
N THR A 295 13.94 -7.15 -3.30
CA THR A 295 14.29 -6.06 -4.23
C THR A 295 13.26 -5.88 -5.36
N THR A 296 13.20 -4.68 -5.93
CA THR A 296 12.37 -4.37 -7.13
C THR A 296 12.63 -5.37 -8.26
N ALA A 297 13.89 -5.78 -8.46
CA ALA A 297 14.28 -6.73 -9.51
C ALA A 297 13.62 -8.10 -9.35
N ILE A 298 13.48 -8.59 -8.12
CA ILE A 298 12.83 -9.87 -7.84
C ILE A 298 11.31 -9.73 -7.92
N VAL A 299 10.73 -8.62 -7.45
CA VAL A 299 9.30 -8.31 -7.64
C VAL A 299 8.94 -8.19 -9.14
N ALA A 300 9.86 -7.73 -9.99
CA ALA A 300 9.67 -7.75 -11.44
C ALA A 300 9.65 -9.18 -12.03
N ARG A 301 10.32 -10.16 -11.40
CA ARG A 301 10.19 -11.59 -11.79
C ARG A 301 8.85 -12.16 -11.35
N ASP A 302 8.39 -11.81 -10.14
CA ASP A 302 7.07 -12.18 -9.66
C ASP A 302 5.97 -11.71 -10.63
N LEU A 303 6.08 -10.47 -11.14
CA LEU A 303 5.16 -9.90 -12.13
C LEU A 303 5.18 -10.65 -13.48
N GLU A 304 6.33 -11.15 -13.91
CA GLU A 304 6.45 -12.02 -15.10
C GLU A 304 5.81 -13.41 -14.87
N GLU A 305 5.91 -13.98 -13.66
CA GLU A 305 5.16 -15.20 -13.32
C GLU A 305 3.65 -14.96 -13.23
N ILE A 306 3.21 -13.81 -12.70
CA ILE A 306 1.79 -13.40 -12.72
C ILE A 306 1.28 -13.28 -14.16
N ARG A 307 2.04 -12.67 -15.09
CA ARG A 307 1.68 -12.60 -16.51
C ARG A 307 1.55 -14.01 -17.13
N LYS A 308 2.49 -14.91 -16.86
CA LYS A 308 2.43 -16.31 -17.33
C LYS A 308 1.24 -17.06 -16.77
N ALA A 309 0.96 -16.91 -15.48
CA ALA A 309 -0.19 -17.53 -14.81
C ALA A 309 -1.53 -16.97 -15.33
N LEU A 310 -1.57 -15.70 -15.77
CA LEU A 310 -2.71 -15.15 -16.51
C LEU A 310 -2.85 -15.73 -17.93
N ALA A 311 -1.82 -16.38 -18.47
CA ALA A 311 -1.74 -16.83 -19.87
C ALA A 311 -1.98 -15.68 -20.88
N GLU A 312 -1.36 -14.52 -20.64
CA GLU A 312 -1.34 -13.38 -21.57
C GLU A 312 0.06 -13.21 -22.15
N ASP A 313 0.20 -13.09 -23.47
CA ASP A 313 1.51 -12.97 -24.13
C ASP A 313 2.31 -11.74 -23.68
N GLU A 314 1.60 -10.67 -23.30
CA GLU A 314 2.15 -9.37 -22.94
C GLU A 314 1.37 -8.76 -21.76
N LEU A 315 2.08 -8.10 -20.84
CA LEU A 315 1.48 -7.49 -19.66
C LEU A 315 0.67 -6.25 -20.04
N THR A 316 -0.56 -6.19 -19.55
CA THR A 316 -1.38 -4.97 -19.50
C THR A 316 -1.40 -4.49 -18.05
N GLY A 317 -0.96 -3.27 -17.79
CA GLY A 317 -0.71 -2.82 -16.42
C GLY A 317 -0.96 -1.34 -16.18
N TYR A 318 -1.35 -1.02 -14.95
CA TYR A 318 -1.45 0.34 -14.42
C TYR A 318 -0.79 0.36 -13.05
N LEU A 319 0.47 0.83 -13.01
CA LEU A 319 1.28 0.84 -11.80
C LEU A 319 1.51 2.28 -11.35
N VAL A 320 1.41 2.53 -10.04
CA VAL A 320 1.37 3.87 -9.46
C VAL A 320 2.56 4.07 -8.51
N SER A 321 3.12 5.29 -8.44
CA SER A 321 4.17 5.64 -7.46
C SER A 321 5.40 4.73 -7.59
N TYR A 322 5.91 4.13 -6.51
CA TYR A 322 6.93 3.06 -6.55
C TYR A 322 6.60 1.88 -7.48
N GLY A 323 5.32 1.60 -7.75
CA GLY A 323 4.91 0.64 -8.78
C GLY A 323 5.38 1.04 -10.18
N THR A 324 5.57 2.32 -10.44
CA THR A 324 6.25 2.78 -11.67
C THR A 324 7.70 2.33 -11.73
N GLY A 325 8.36 2.13 -10.59
CA GLY A 325 9.71 1.57 -10.49
C GLY A 325 9.76 0.07 -10.73
N ILE A 326 8.75 -0.68 -10.24
CA ILE A 326 8.52 -2.07 -10.66
C ILE A 326 8.32 -2.13 -12.17
N GLY A 327 7.48 -1.27 -12.75
CA GLY A 327 7.21 -1.20 -14.19
C GLY A 327 8.45 -0.88 -15.03
N GLN A 328 9.25 0.11 -14.63
CA GLN A 328 10.54 0.44 -15.24
C GLN A 328 11.50 -0.76 -15.26
N THR A 329 11.59 -1.45 -14.12
CA THR A 329 12.50 -2.59 -13.95
C THR A 329 12.02 -3.80 -14.76
N TYR A 330 10.72 -4.11 -14.71
CA TYR A 330 10.08 -5.14 -15.52
C TYR A 330 10.25 -4.88 -17.02
N ALA A 331 9.99 -3.67 -17.50
CA ALA A 331 10.12 -3.33 -18.93
C ALA A 331 11.57 -3.48 -19.43
N SER A 332 12.54 -3.26 -18.56
CA SER A 332 13.97 -3.40 -18.88
C SER A 332 14.46 -4.86 -18.78
N MET A 333 13.95 -5.65 -17.83
CA MET A 333 14.28 -7.08 -17.67
C MET A 333 13.53 -7.98 -18.67
N PHE A 334 12.29 -7.64 -19.03
CA PHE A 334 11.39 -8.43 -19.87
C PHE A 334 10.79 -7.61 -21.03
N PRO A 335 11.60 -6.97 -21.90
CA PRO A 335 11.12 -6.02 -22.92
C PRO A 335 10.17 -6.63 -23.97
N ASN A 336 10.20 -7.95 -24.15
CA ASN A 336 9.30 -8.69 -25.03
C ASN A 336 7.94 -9.03 -24.38
N SER A 337 7.82 -8.89 -23.05
CA SER A 337 6.61 -9.16 -22.26
C SER A 337 5.84 -7.88 -21.91
N VAL A 338 6.21 -6.73 -22.48
CA VAL A 338 5.52 -5.44 -22.27
C VAL A 338 4.47 -5.22 -23.34
N GLY A 339 3.20 -5.10 -22.92
CA GLY A 339 2.08 -4.75 -23.78
C GLY A 339 1.66 -3.30 -23.53
N ARG A 340 0.50 -3.13 -22.88
CA ARG A 340 -0.11 -1.83 -22.60
C ARG A 340 0.10 -1.45 -21.14
N MET A 341 1.22 -0.79 -20.86
CA MET A 341 1.65 -0.44 -19.50
C MET A 341 1.57 1.08 -19.27
N ILE A 342 0.79 1.49 -18.27
CA ILE A 342 0.75 2.86 -17.74
C ILE A 342 1.58 2.93 -16.46
N LEU A 343 2.42 3.95 -16.37
CA LEU A 343 3.20 4.30 -15.19
C LEU A 343 2.74 5.69 -14.71
N ASP A 344 2.03 5.76 -13.59
CA ASP A 344 1.33 6.97 -13.10
C ASP A 344 1.92 7.47 -11.76
N GLY A 345 2.23 8.77 -11.64
CA GLY A 345 3.11 9.26 -10.58
C GLY A 345 4.52 8.70 -10.77
N THR A 346 5.18 9.13 -11.85
CA THR A 346 6.41 8.49 -12.35
C THR A 346 7.65 8.72 -11.47
N GLU A 347 8.20 7.64 -10.90
CA GLU A 347 9.54 7.61 -10.30
C GLU A 347 10.65 7.55 -11.35
N TYR A 348 11.90 7.76 -10.92
CA TYR A 348 13.09 7.56 -11.77
C TYR A 348 14.11 6.66 -11.05
N VAL A 349 13.97 5.35 -11.23
CA VAL A 349 14.67 4.34 -10.40
C VAL A 349 16.18 4.37 -10.48
N ARG A 350 16.76 5.02 -11.50
CA ARG A 350 18.22 5.16 -11.63
C ARG A 350 18.82 5.97 -10.48
N ASP A 351 18.10 6.97 -9.97
CA ASP A 351 18.53 7.76 -8.80
C ASP A 351 18.38 6.97 -7.49
N HIS A 352 17.43 6.03 -7.42
CA HIS A 352 17.15 5.25 -6.21
C HIS A 352 18.24 4.23 -5.90
N ARG A 353 19.14 3.98 -6.84
CA ARG A 353 20.39 3.22 -6.69
C ARG A 353 21.48 3.97 -5.89
N LEU A 354 21.21 5.19 -5.41
CA LEU A 354 22.15 6.01 -4.64
C LEU A 354 21.73 6.09 -3.16
N VAL A 355 22.70 6.18 -2.24
CA VAL A 355 22.43 6.34 -0.79
C VAL A 355 21.63 7.61 -0.56
N GLY A 356 20.34 7.49 -0.21
CA GLY A 356 19.42 8.63 -0.04
C GLY A 356 18.57 9.00 -1.26
N GLY A 357 18.80 8.35 -2.41
CA GLY A 357 18.17 8.65 -3.69
C GLY A 357 16.65 8.77 -3.64
N PHE A 358 16.00 7.74 -3.09
CA PHE A 358 14.55 7.67 -2.90
C PHE A 358 13.96 8.84 -2.08
N GLY A 359 14.77 9.46 -1.21
CA GLY A 359 14.39 10.60 -0.39
C GLY A 359 14.41 11.90 -1.19
N TRP A 360 15.57 12.29 -1.73
CA TRP A 360 15.70 13.61 -2.37
C TRP A 360 15.00 13.73 -3.72
N THR A 361 14.66 12.62 -4.38
CA THR A 361 13.86 12.64 -5.63
C THR A 361 12.43 13.17 -5.43
N ALA A 362 11.96 13.33 -4.19
CA ALA A 362 10.59 13.75 -3.89
C ALA A 362 10.44 15.20 -3.38
N LEU A 363 11.53 15.98 -3.24
CA LEU A 363 11.48 17.22 -2.44
C LEU A 363 10.84 18.44 -3.11
N ASP A 364 11.13 18.69 -4.40
CA ASP A 364 10.91 20.00 -5.04
C ASP A 364 9.46 20.49 -5.02
N ASN A 365 8.48 19.59 -5.05
CA ASN A 365 7.09 19.95 -5.27
C ASN A 365 6.25 20.01 -3.99
N GLY A 366 6.70 19.45 -2.87
CA GLY A 366 5.93 19.52 -1.62
C GLY A 366 5.65 20.97 -1.19
N THR A 367 6.68 21.81 -1.20
CA THR A 367 6.54 23.24 -0.86
C THR A 367 5.78 24.03 -1.92
N ASN A 368 5.89 23.69 -3.21
CA ASN A 368 5.14 24.35 -4.28
C ASN A 368 3.65 23.98 -4.23
N ALA A 369 3.31 22.70 -3.98
CA ALA A 369 1.94 22.23 -3.80
C ALA A 369 1.29 22.91 -2.58
N TRP A 370 2.05 23.17 -1.52
CA TRP A 370 1.59 23.97 -0.38
C TRP A 370 1.36 25.45 -0.75
N HIS A 371 2.36 26.12 -1.35
CA HIS A 371 2.29 27.56 -1.62
C HIS A 371 1.31 27.90 -2.75
N ASP A 372 1.52 27.35 -3.95
CA ASP A 372 0.74 27.68 -5.14
C ASP A 372 -0.61 26.95 -5.16
N GLY A 373 -0.62 25.70 -4.67
CA GLY A 373 -1.83 24.89 -4.56
C GLY A 373 -2.65 25.24 -3.32
N PHE A 374 -2.25 24.75 -2.15
CA PHE A 374 -3.07 24.82 -0.95
C PHE A 374 -3.40 26.26 -0.54
N LEU A 375 -2.41 27.16 -0.46
CA LEU A 375 -2.65 28.57 -0.09
C LEU A 375 -3.13 29.42 -1.29
N GLY A 376 -2.55 29.22 -2.47
CA GLY A 376 -2.92 29.94 -3.70
C GLY A 376 -4.36 29.69 -4.15
N GLU A 377 -4.76 28.41 -4.29
CA GLU A 377 -6.13 28.07 -4.71
C GLU A 377 -7.15 28.34 -3.60
N CYS A 378 -6.75 28.31 -2.32
CA CYS A 378 -7.59 28.79 -1.23
C CYS A 378 -7.99 30.26 -1.41
N LEU A 379 -7.00 31.11 -1.75
CA LEU A 379 -7.22 32.53 -2.00
C LEU A 379 -8.08 32.74 -3.26
N ASN A 380 -7.83 31.98 -4.33
CA ASN A 380 -8.61 32.05 -5.58
C ASN A 380 -10.08 31.64 -5.36
N ALA A 381 -10.34 30.59 -4.56
CA ALA A 381 -11.68 30.13 -4.22
C ALA A 381 -12.41 31.08 -3.27
N GLY A 382 -11.67 31.82 -2.43
CA GLY A 382 -12.18 32.89 -1.59
C GLY A 382 -12.95 32.42 -0.34
N PRO A 383 -13.41 33.37 0.50
CA PRO A 383 -13.90 33.10 1.87
C PRO A 383 -15.19 32.26 1.96
N LYS A 384 -15.87 32.02 0.83
CA LYS A 384 -17.04 31.13 0.74
C LYS A 384 -16.66 29.66 0.62
N HIS A 385 -15.47 29.36 0.09
CA HIS A 385 -15.04 28.01 -0.27
C HIS A 385 -13.76 27.57 0.47
N CYS A 386 -12.93 28.52 0.93
CA CYS A 386 -11.80 28.25 1.81
C CYS A 386 -11.89 29.06 3.12
N ALA A 387 -11.69 28.39 4.25
CA ALA A 387 -11.74 29.02 5.57
C ALA A 387 -10.60 30.03 5.79
N LEU A 388 -9.37 29.71 5.34
CA LEU A 388 -8.20 30.58 5.51
C LEU A 388 -8.28 31.89 4.72
N ALA A 389 -9.10 31.93 3.66
CA ALA A 389 -9.41 33.13 2.89
C ALA A 389 -10.39 34.09 3.61
N LYS A 390 -10.96 33.70 4.77
CA LYS A 390 -11.75 34.60 5.62
C LYS A 390 -10.85 35.69 6.22
N GLN A 391 -11.39 36.90 6.25
CA GLN A 391 -10.68 38.07 6.76
C GLN A 391 -10.66 38.04 8.30
N VAL A 392 -9.46 38.04 8.89
CA VAL A 392 -9.25 37.98 10.36
C VAL A 392 -8.83 39.34 10.97
N SER A 393 -8.56 40.34 10.13
CA SER A 393 -8.13 41.68 10.52
C SER A 393 -8.74 42.72 9.56
N ALA A 394 -8.43 44.00 9.72
CA ALA A 394 -8.86 45.03 8.77
C ALA A 394 -8.13 44.95 7.40
N GLU A 395 -7.03 44.20 7.31
CA GLU A 395 -6.25 44.02 6.07
C GLU A 395 -6.86 42.93 5.17
N SER A 396 -6.68 43.05 3.85
CA SER A 396 -7.09 42.01 2.92
C SER A 396 -6.22 40.77 3.04
N VAL A 397 -6.83 39.59 2.85
CA VAL A 397 -6.07 38.34 2.73
C VAL A 397 -5.37 38.34 1.37
N THR A 398 -4.06 38.11 1.39
CA THR A 398 -3.18 37.98 0.22
C THR A 398 -2.35 36.72 0.40
N LEU A 399 -1.77 36.16 -0.67
CA LEU A 399 -0.96 34.95 -0.55
C LEU A 399 0.19 35.13 0.45
N LYS A 400 0.88 36.28 0.40
CA LYS A 400 1.95 36.66 1.32
C LYS A 400 1.49 36.84 2.78
N SER A 401 0.31 37.43 3.02
CA SER A 401 -0.20 37.56 4.39
C SER A 401 -0.73 36.23 4.94
N LEU A 402 -1.26 35.35 4.10
CA LEU A 402 -1.66 34.00 4.45
C LEU A 402 -0.45 33.08 4.72
N GLU A 403 0.57 33.10 3.86
CA GLU A 403 1.84 32.40 4.07
C GLU A 403 2.48 32.79 5.41
N LYS A 404 2.60 34.10 5.68
CA LYS A 404 3.13 34.61 6.96
C LYS A 404 2.31 34.11 8.17
N ARG A 405 0.98 34.11 8.08
CA ARG A 405 0.07 33.60 9.12
C ARG A 405 0.32 32.12 9.39
N MET A 406 0.29 31.29 8.34
CA MET A 406 0.47 29.84 8.48
C MET A 406 1.89 29.46 8.93
N HIS A 407 2.92 30.11 8.41
CA HIS A 407 4.29 29.94 8.90
C HIS A 407 4.40 30.30 10.39
N SER A 408 3.82 31.42 10.82
CA SER A 408 3.81 31.81 12.24
C SER A 408 3.08 30.80 13.13
N LEU A 409 1.95 30.25 12.67
CA LEU A 409 1.21 29.20 13.37
C LEU A 409 2.06 27.94 13.50
N ILE A 410 2.52 27.40 12.37
CA ILE A 410 3.25 26.12 12.31
C ILE A 410 4.55 26.20 13.13
N SER A 411 5.36 27.26 12.94
CA SER A 411 6.62 27.43 13.69
C SER A 411 6.41 27.64 15.19
N SER A 412 5.26 28.18 15.64
CA SER A 412 4.99 28.31 17.08
C SER A 412 4.93 26.97 17.82
N LEU A 413 4.57 25.89 17.10
CA LEU A 413 4.48 24.53 17.64
C LEU A 413 5.84 23.86 17.86
N ILE A 414 6.94 24.46 17.38
CA ILE A 414 8.32 24.00 17.65
C ILE A 414 8.64 24.23 19.12
N GLU A 415 8.44 25.47 19.59
CA GLU A 415 8.70 25.88 20.98
C GLU A 415 7.59 25.44 21.94
N ARG A 416 6.33 25.45 21.47
CA ARG A 416 5.17 25.18 22.32
C ARG A 416 4.04 24.45 21.57
N PRO A 417 4.03 23.10 21.61
CA PRO A 417 2.88 22.30 21.22
C PRO A 417 1.59 22.76 21.92
N LEU A 418 0.46 22.68 21.21
CA LEU A 418 -0.84 23.07 21.76
C LEU A 418 -1.57 21.87 22.38
N PRO A 419 -2.21 22.03 23.55
CA PRO A 419 -3.04 20.98 24.14
C PRO A 419 -4.32 20.78 23.32
N GLY A 420 -4.68 19.52 23.09
CA GLY A 420 -5.93 19.10 22.48
C GLY A 420 -6.73 18.20 23.41
N TYR A 421 -8.01 18.02 23.09
CA TYR A 421 -8.89 17.05 23.74
C TYR A 421 -9.99 16.62 22.77
N THR A 422 -10.33 15.34 22.77
CA THR A 422 -11.62 14.85 22.23
C THR A 422 -12.17 13.76 23.15
N ASP A 423 -13.48 13.54 23.14
CA ASP A 423 -14.10 12.42 23.88
C ASP A 423 -13.66 11.04 23.33
N PHE A 424 -13.15 11.00 22.09
CA PHE A 424 -12.66 9.78 21.43
C PHE A 424 -11.23 9.41 21.86
N SER A 425 -10.32 10.38 21.91
CA SER A 425 -8.89 10.18 22.19
C SER A 425 -8.48 10.50 23.63
N GLY A 426 -9.31 11.24 24.36
CA GLY A 426 -8.89 11.93 25.58
C GLY A 426 -7.91 13.09 25.29
N PRO A 427 -7.01 13.41 26.25
CA PRO A 427 -5.99 14.44 26.09
C PRO A 427 -5.03 14.15 24.92
N SER A 428 -4.72 15.16 24.12
CA SER A 428 -3.84 15.07 22.95
C SER A 428 -2.87 16.26 22.87
N LEU A 429 -1.87 16.18 21.99
CA LEU A 429 -0.93 17.26 21.73
C LEU A 429 -0.81 17.53 20.23
N ILE A 430 -1.03 18.79 19.84
CA ILE A 430 -0.83 19.26 18.47
C ILE A 430 0.63 19.72 18.41
N THR A 431 1.50 18.86 17.90
CA THR A 431 2.95 19.12 17.75
C THR A 431 3.29 19.63 16.35
N TYR A 432 4.46 20.25 16.19
CA TYR A 432 5.01 20.58 14.88
C TYR A 432 5.09 19.33 13.97
N SER A 433 5.74 18.25 14.44
CA SER A 433 5.97 17.03 13.66
C SER A 433 4.65 16.39 13.19
N SER A 434 3.66 16.26 14.08
CA SER A 434 2.33 15.73 13.73
C SER A 434 1.59 16.61 12.75
N LEU A 435 1.66 17.94 12.90
CA LEU A 435 1.00 18.85 11.97
C LEU A 435 1.66 18.79 10.59
N VAL A 436 2.99 18.93 10.50
CA VAL A 436 3.71 18.92 9.22
C VAL A 436 3.57 17.57 8.51
N GLY A 437 3.55 16.45 9.24
CA GLY A 437 3.23 15.14 8.68
C GLY A 437 1.82 15.09 8.06
N ALA A 438 0.81 15.65 8.73
CA ALA A 438 -0.54 15.76 8.20
C ALA A 438 -0.63 16.72 6.99
N LEU A 439 0.11 17.83 7.00
CA LEU A 439 0.22 18.73 5.84
C LEU A 439 0.81 17.99 4.64
N TYR A 440 1.89 17.22 4.83
CA TYR A 440 2.51 16.43 3.76
C TYR A 440 1.55 15.37 3.21
N GLY A 441 0.85 14.65 4.09
CA GLY A 441 -0.22 13.72 3.72
C GLY A 441 -1.30 14.39 2.87
N SER A 442 -1.80 15.55 3.28
CA SER A 442 -2.81 16.31 2.52
C SER A 442 -2.33 16.75 1.13
N MET A 443 -1.03 16.95 0.90
CA MET A 443 -0.54 17.29 -0.44
C MET A 443 -0.72 16.13 -1.44
N TYR A 444 -0.93 14.88 -0.98
CA TYR A 444 -1.19 13.73 -1.87
C TYR A 444 -2.58 13.77 -2.51
N ASN A 445 -3.58 14.40 -1.89
CA ASN A 445 -4.93 14.53 -2.44
C ASN A 445 -5.57 15.85 -2.01
N ALA A 446 -5.78 16.73 -3.00
CA ALA A 446 -6.35 18.06 -2.81
C ALA A 446 -7.83 18.09 -2.39
N LYS A 447 -8.57 16.98 -2.49
CA LYS A 447 -9.95 16.88 -1.94
C LYS A 447 -9.99 17.09 -0.42
N SER A 448 -8.90 16.81 0.28
CA SER A 448 -8.75 17.02 1.74
C SER A 448 -8.62 18.50 2.14
N TRP A 449 -8.23 19.37 1.21
CA TRP A 449 -7.79 20.74 1.51
C TRP A 449 -8.85 21.65 2.15
N PRO A 450 -10.16 21.57 1.82
CA PRO A 450 -11.19 22.34 2.53
C PRO A 450 -11.25 22.03 4.03
N ALA A 451 -11.15 20.75 4.40
CA ALA A 451 -11.12 20.31 5.79
C ALA A 451 -9.83 20.77 6.48
N LEU A 452 -8.68 20.60 5.83
CA LEU A 452 -7.40 21.06 6.35
C LEU A 452 -7.35 22.59 6.55
N ALA A 453 -7.91 23.37 5.63
CA ALA A 453 -7.99 24.82 5.76
C ALA A 453 -8.90 25.25 6.90
N GLN A 454 -10.02 24.54 7.15
CA GLN A 454 -10.88 24.79 8.30
C GLN A 454 -10.16 24.44 9.62
N MET A 455 -9.43 23.32 9.66
CA MET A 455 -8.59 22.94 10.81
C MET A 455 -7.52 24.00 11.15
N LEU A 456 -6.77 24.47 10.14
CA LEU A 456 -5.75 25.49 10.33
C LEU A 456 -6.33 26.85 10.73
N PHE A 457 -7.48 27.23 10.18
CA PHE A 457 -8.20 28.46 10.55
C PHE A 457 -8.66 28.45 12.01
N GLU A 458 -9.20 27.33 12.49
CA GLU A 458 -9.58 27.16 13.90
C GLU A 458 -8.36 27.12 14.83
N LEU A 459 -7.30 26.42 14.42
CA LEU A 459 -6.06 26.32 15.20
C LEU A 459 -5.36 27.66 15.35
N GLU A 460 -5.35 28.50 14.30
CA GLU A 460 -4.86 29.88 14.34
C GLU A 460 -5.66 30.75 15.34
N ALA A 461 -6.96 30.51 15.45
CA ALA A 461 -7.83 31.17 16.44
C ALA A 461 -7.70 30.59 17.86
N GLY A 462 -6.80 29.61 18.08
CA GLY A 462 -6.57 28.95 19.36
C GLY A 462 -7.53 27.80 19.67
N ASN A 463 -8.41 27.41 18.74
CA ASN A 463 -9.28 26.25 18.89
C ASN A 463 -8.61 24.98 18.35
N ALA A 464 -8.00 24.20 19.23
CA ALA A 464 -7.34 22.94 18.87
C ALA A 464 -8.29 21.75 18.64
N THR A 465 -9.61 21.90 18.82
CA THR A 465 -10.57 20.77 18.83
C THR A 465 -10.55 19.97 17.52
N LEU A 466 -10.65 20.65 16.37
CA LEU A 466 -10.66 20.00 15.06
C LEU A 466 -9.28 19.38 14.73
N ALA A 467 -8.19 20.07 15.09
CA ALA A 467 -6.83 19.54 14.94
C ALA A 467 -6.59 18.28 15.79
N ALA A 468 -7.04 18.27 17.04
CA ALA A 468 -7.00 17.08 17.91
C ALA A 468 -7.75 15.90 17.27
N ALA A 469 -8.98 16.14 16.80
CA ALA A 469 -9.81 15.11 16.19
C ALA A 469 -9.21 14.54 14.89
N MET A 470 -8.56 15.37 14.07
CA MET A 470 -7.94 14.95 12.81
C MET A 470 -6.59 14.26 13.02
N LEU A 471 -5.73 14.77 13.92
CA LEU A 471 -4.40 14.22 14.15
C LEU A 471 -4.40 12.92 14.97
N GLU A 472 -5.27 12.77 15.98
CA GLU A 472 -5.34 11.52 16.77
C GLU A 472 -5.86 10.32 15.97
N ARG A 473 -6.55 10.56 14.84
CA ARG A 473 -6.94 9.51 13.89
C ARG A 473 -5.74 8.89 13.15
N VAL A 474 -4.61 9.61 13.09
CA VAL A 474 -3.37 9.17 12.43
C VAL A 474 -2.20 8.96 13.41
N ALA A 475 -2.47 8.96 14.72
CA ALA A 475 -1.43 8.83 15.74
C ALA A 475 -1.17 7.37 16.18
N TRP A 476 -2.11 6.45 15.91
CA TRP A 476 -2.13 5.10 16.47
C TRP A 476 -2.57 4.06 15.44
N GLY A 477 -1.79 2.99 15.27
CA GLY A 477 -2.18 1.80 14.52
C GLY A 477 -2.91 0.78 15.40
N TYR A 478 -2.60 0.74 16.69
CA TYR A 478 -3.32 -0.06 17.68
C TYR A 478 -4.67 0.59 18.04
N ASP A 479 -5.77 -0.16 17.85
CA ASP A 479 -7.09 0.21 18.32
C ASP A 479 -7.49 -0.68 19.53
N PRO A 480 -7.62 -0.12 20.75
CA PRO A 480 -8.00 -0.88 21.94
C PRO A 480 -9.49 -1.26 21.98
N THR A 481 -10.32 -0.73 21.08
CA THR A 481 -11.76 -1.04 21.01
C THR A 481 -12.04 -2.29 20.15
N LEU A 482 -11.13 -2.65 19.26
CA LEU A 482 -11.23 -3.86 18.45
C LEU A 482 -10.74 -5.09 19.26
N PRO A 483 -11.46 -6.22 19.22
CA PRO A 483 -10.98 -7.44 19.85
C PRO A 483 -9.73 -7.92 19.12
N SER A 484 -8.66 -8.26 19.85
CA SER A 484 -7.42 -8.78 19.25
C SER A 484 -7.72 -9.98 18.35
N PRO A 485 -7.54 -9.87 17.02
CA PRO A 485 -7.89 -10.95 16.11
C PRO A 485 -7.04 -12.21 16.40
N PRO A 486 -7.63 -13.42 16.37
CA PRO A 486 -6.83 -14.64 16.41
C PRO A 486 -5.89 -14.65 15.21
N ASN A 487 -4.58 -14.68 15.48
CA ASN A 487 -3.51 -14.52 14.48
C ASN A 487 -3.51 -13.15 13.76
N LYS A 488 -3.75 -12.03 14.46
CA LYS A 488 -3.50 -10.68 13.87
C LYS A 488 -2.07 -10.64 13.33
N ARG A 489 -1.93 -10.49 12.00
CA ARG A 489 -0.63 -10.20 11.39
C ARG A 489 -0.33 -8.72 11.72
N PRO A 490 0.79 -8.41 12.39
CA PRO A 490 1.19 -7.02 12.62
C PRO A 490 1.45 -6.29 11.31
N SER A 491 1.35 -4.96 11.32
CA SER A 491 1.57 -4.14 10.11
C SER A 491 2.95 -4.39 9.49
N SER A 492 3.04 -4.32 8.16
CA SER A 492 4.26 -4.59 7.38
C SER A 492 5.01 -3.30 6.96
N GLU A 493 4.89 -2.21 7.73
CA GLU A 493 5.48 -0.91 7.39
C GLU A 493 7.01 -0.94 7.24
N GLU A 494 7.73 -1.74 8.04
CA GLU A 494 9.20 -1.87 7.91
C GLU A 494 9.64 -2.38 6.53
N LEU A 495 8.77 -3.13 5.83
CA LEU A 495 9.07 -3.67 4.53
C LEU A 495 9.38 -2.57 3.51
N GLY A 496 8.70 -1.42 3.58
CA GLY A 496 8.97 -0.30 2.68
C GLY A 496 10.43 0.13 2.76
N THR A 497 10.92 0.34 3.99
CA THR A 497 12.33 0.62 4.27
C THR A 497 13.24 -0.51 3.81
N LEU A 498 12.93 -1.77 4.13
CA LEU A 498 13.75 -2.92 3.72
C LEU A 498 13.92 -3.02 2.19
N VAL A 499 12.87 -2.74 1.43
CA VAL A 499 12.89 -2.70 -0.04
C VAL A 499 13.78 -1.56 -0.55
N ILE A 500 13.56 -0.33 -0.09
CA ILE A 500 14.35 0.86 -0.46
C ILE A 500 15.85 0.63 -0.20
N CYS A 501 16.18 0.01 0.92
CA CYS A 501 17.56 -0.26 1.32
C CYS A 501 18.18 -1.43 0.55
N ALA A 502 17.40 -2.47 0.23
CA ALA A 502 17.87 -3.59 -0.59
C ALA A 502 18.16 -3.14 -2.04
N ASP A 503 17.32 -2.29 -2.62
CA ASP A 503 17.53 -1.77 -3.99
C ASP A 503 18.73 -0.81 -4.11
N SER A 504 19.21 -0.26 -2.98
CA SER A 504 20.37 0.64 -2.88
C SER A 504 21.59 0.04 -2.16
N TYR A 505 21.62 -1.28 -1.88
CA TYR A 505 22.62 -1.91 -1.01
C TYR A 505 24.09 -1.74 -1.43
N ASP A 506 24.37 -1.61 -2.73
CA ASP A 506 25.70 -1.47 -3.34
C ASP A 506 26.12 0.00 -3.54
N ALA A 507 25.26 0.94 -3.14
CA ALA A 507 25.58 2.35 -3.18
C ALA A 507 26.70 2.66 -2.17
N LYS A 508 27.78 3.31 -2.64
CA LYS A 508 28.94 3.63 -1.80
C LYS A 508 28.52 4.42 -0.56
N GLU A 509 28.88 3.94 0.62
CA GLU A 509 28.66 4.67 1.88
C GLU A 509 29.38 6.04 1.82
N PRO A 510 28.70 7.13 2.18
CA PRO A 510 29.25 8.47 2.10
C PRO A 510 30.43 8.70 3.06
N GLU A 511 31.42 9.45 2.57
CA GLU A 511 32.54 9.90 3.39
C GLU A 511 32.05 10.92 4.44
N GLY A 512 32.55 10.81 5.67
CA GLY A 512 32.09 11.62 6.82
C GLY A 512 31.05 10.94 7.71
N GLY A 513 30.47 9.80 7.29
CA GLY A 513 29.59 9.00 8.14
C GLY A 513 28.37 9.80 8.65
N MET A 514 28.20 9.88 9.96
CA MET A 514 27.05 10.56 10.58
C MET A 514 27.02 12.07 10.33
N ASP A 515 28.17 12.73 10.12
CA ASP A 515 28.21 14.16 9.79
C ASP A 515 27.62 14.42 8.40
N TRP A 516 27.79 13.48 7.47
CA TRP A 516 27.13 13.52 6.16
C TRP A 516 25.62 13.29 6.29
N TRP A 517 25.17 12.36 7.13
CA TRP A 517 23.74 12.11 7.36
C TRP A 517 23.04 13.30 8.00
N GLU A 518 23.68 13.99 8.94
CA GLU A 518 23.18 15.25 9.53
C GLU A 518 23.11 16.37 8.48
N GLY A 519 24.13 16.50 7.63
CA GLY A 519 24.14 17.44 6.51
C GLY A 519 23.08 17.14 5.45
N LEU A 520 22.84 15.86 5.13
CA LEU A 520 21.76 15.44 4.25
C LEU A 520 20.40 15.80 4.86
N TRP A 521 20.17 15.48 6.13
CA TRP A 521 18.90 15.78 6.80
C TRP A 521 18.59 17.27 6.76
N GLN A 522 19.59 18.11 7.11
CA GLN A 522 19.49 19.55 7.03
C GLN A 522 19.14 20.01 5.60
N ASN A 523 19.90 19.58 4.59
CA ASN A 523 19.67 19.95 3.19
C ASN A 523 18.26 19.56 2.71
N MET A 524 17.79 18.36 3.08
CA MET A 524 16.44 17.90 2.72
C MET A 524 15.35 18.76 3.37
N THR A 525 15.51 19.14 4.64
CA THR A 525 14.58 20.04 5.35
C THR A 525 14.62 21.49 4.82
N GLU A 526 15.78 22.00 4.42
CA GLU A 526 15.94 23.33 3.81
C GLU A 526 15.34 23.39 2.41
N ARG A 527 15.50 22.32 1.61
CA ARG A 527 14.93 22.22 0.26
C ARG A 527 13.41 22.04 0.26
N SER A 528 12.86 21.41 1.29
CA SER A 528 11.41 21.18 1.42
C SER A 528 11.04 20.96 2.88
N TRP A 529 10.63 22.02 3.57
CA TRP A 529 10.28 21.97 5.00
C TRP A 529 9.12 20.99 5.30
N ILE A 530 8.24 20.75 4.32
CA ILE A 530 7.08 19.87 4.45
C ILE A 530 7.41 18.39 4.19
N ALA A 531 8.28 18.10 3.21
CA ALA A 531 8.60 16.72 2.80
C ALA A 531 9.94 16.20 3.35
N GLY A 532 10.87 17.09 3.70
CA GLY A 532 12.27 16.80 3.99
C GLY A 532 12.47 15.79 5.13
N ASN A 533 11.82 16.01 6.27
CA ASN A 533 11.87 15.08 7.40
C ASN A 533 11.33 13.69 7.04
N SER A 534 10.09 13.62 6.51
CA SER A 534 9.47 12.34 6.10
C SER A 534 10.32 11.58 5.08
N ARG A 535 10.86 12.28 4.07
CA ARG A 535 11.69 11.66 3.03
C ARG A 535 13.08 11.28 3.50
N PHE A 536 13.63 11.94 4.51
CA PHE A 536 14.88 11.54 5.15
C PHE A 536 14.71 10.23 5.95
N SER A 537 13.61 10.11 6.72
CA SER A 537 13.31 8.90 7.51
C SER A 537 13.18 7.63 6.66
N ASN A 538 12.78 7.74 5.40
CA ASN A 538 12.70 6.59 4.47
C ASN A 538 14.06 6.02 4.06
N VAL A 539 15.15 6.80 4.16
CA VAL A 539 16.47 6.44 3.62
C VAL A 539 17.58 6.35 4.67
N PHE A 540 17.44 7.07 5.79
CA PHE A 540 18.42 7.03 6.87
C PHE A 540 18.68 5.61 7.45
N PRO A 541 17.67 4.73 7.65
CA PRO A 541 17.90 3.38 8.15
C PRO A 541 18.79 2.51 7.26
N CYS A 542 18.92 2.84 5.97
CA CYS A 542 19.60 1.98 4.99
C CYS A 542 21.08 1.75 5.27
N ARG A 543 21.74 2.64 6.03
CA ARG A 543 23.11 2.44 6.48
C ARG A 543 23.32 1.18 7.34
N HIS A 544 22.25 0.61 7.92
CA HIS A 544 22.31 -0.66 8.66
C HIS A 544 21.96 -1.89 7.83
N PHE A 545 21.55 -1.76 6.56
CA PHE A 545 21.04 -2.90 5.79
C PHE A 545 22.10 -3.99 5.58
N THR A 546 23.27 -3.61 5.05
CA THR A 546 24.36 -4.53 4.69
C THR A 546 25.04 -5.18 5.89
N LYS A 547 24.86 -4.64 7.11
CA LYS A 547 25.27 -5.26 8.37
C LYS A 547 24.52 -6.57 8.67
N TYR A 548 23.26 -6.67 8.22
CA TYR A 548 22.40 -7.85 8.42
C TYR A 548 22.24 -8.68 7.14
N TRP A 549 22.20 -8.02 5.98
CA TRP A 549 22.03 -8.65 4.67
C TRP A 549 23.09 -8.12 3.69
N PRO A 550 24.31 -8.69 3.67
CA PRO A 550 25.43 -8.14 2.90
C PRO A 550 25.19 -8.01 1.39
N GLU A 551 24.34 -8.87 0.83
CA GLU A 551 24.06 -8.95 -0.61
C GLU A 551 22.63 -9.47 -0.84
N PRO A 552 21.70 -8.70 -1.46
CA PRO A 552 20.43 -9.19 -1.97
C PRO A 552 20.62 -10.26 -3.05
N ALA A 553 19.64 -11.13 -3.27
CA ALA A 553 19.78 -12.21 -4.25
C ALA A 553 19.85 -11.72 -5.71
N GLU A 554 19.23 -10.59 -6.01
CA GLU A 554 19.35 -9.91 -7.31
C GLU A 554 19.00 -8.42 -7.18
N VAL A 555 19.68 -7.58 -7.97
CA VAL A 555 19.30 -6.19 -8.21
C VAL A 555 19.38 -5.86 -9.70
N TYR A 556 18.61 -4.86 -10.14
CA TYR A 556 18.70 -4.37 -11.50
C TYR A 556 19.61 -3.14 -11.58
N ARG A 557 20.63 -3.21 -12.45
CA ARG A 557 21.63 -2.14 -12.67
C ARG A 557 21.76 -1.70 -14.12
N GLY A 558 20.98 -2.28 -15.04
CA GLY A 558 20.98 -1.91 -16.46
C GLY A 558 20.33 -0.55 -16.75
N ASP A 559 20.36 -0.16 -18.03
CA ASP A 559 19.74 1.05 -18.56
C ASP A 559 18.24 0.84 -18.84
N LEU A 560 17.44 1.91 -18.74
CA LEU A 560 15.98 1.86 -18.91
C LEU A 560 15.54 2.03 -20.38
N ASN A 561 16.45 1.84 -21.34
CA ASN A 561 16.27 2.20 -22.75
C ASN A 561 16.13 1.01 -23.72
N HIS A 562 16.02 -0.21 -23.19
CA HIS A 562 15.82 -1.43 -23.97
C HIS A 562 14.64 -1.25 -24.95
N THR A 563 14.82 -1.70 -26.20
CA THR A 563 13.77 -1.51 -27.23
C THR A 563 12.56 -2.37 -26.92
N LEU A 564 11.42 -1.72 -26.69
CA LEU A 564 10.13 -2.37 -26.45
C LEU A 564 9.39 -2.60 -27.77
N LYS A 565 8.51 -3.61 -27.79
CA LYS A 565 7.54 -3.80 -28.90
C LYS A 565 6.53 -2.65 -28.97
N HIS A 566 6.08 -2.21 -27.80
CA HIS A 566 5.06 -1.20 -27.60
C HIS A 566 5.58 -0.13 -26.63
N PRO A 567 5.41 1.17 -26.92
CA PRO A 567 5.76 2.22 -25.96
C PRO A 567 4.91 2.14 -24.69
N VAL A 568 5.49 2.46 -23.55
CA VAL A 568 4.75 2.68 -22.30
C VAL A 568 4.15 4.09 -22.26
N LEU A 569 3.07 4.26 -21.52
CA LEU A 569 2.48 5.57 -21.25
C LEU A 569 2.88 6.02 -19.84
N LEU A 570 3.62 7.12 -19.74
CA LEU A 570 3.99 7.78 -18.50
C LEU A 570 2.96 8.85 -18.18
N ILE A 571 2.63 9.02 -16.90
CA ILE A 571 1.84 10.13 -16.37
C ILE A 571 2.63 10.71 -15.18
N ALA A 572 2.80 12.03 -15.17
CA ALA A 572 3.47 12.73 -14.07
C ALA A 572 2.95 14.16 -13.91
N GLU A 573 2.78 14.60 -12.67
CA GLU A 573 1.99 15.78 -12.34
C GLU A 573 2.86 16.98 -11.97
N THR A 574 2.37 18.18 -12.31
CA THR A 574 3.10 19.43 -12.03
C THR A 574 3.31 19.72 -10.56
N TYR A 575 2.39 19.29 -9.68
CA TYR A 575 2.45 19.52 -8.22
C TYR A 575 2.47 18.22 -7.40
N ASP A 576 2.97 17.11 -7.97
CA ASP A 576 3.13 15.86 -7.22
C ASP A 576 4.14 16.00 -6.07
N PRO A 577 3.76 15.83 -4.79
CA PRO A 577 4.65 15.98 -3.63
C PRO A 577 5.56 14.75 -3.37
N ALA A 578 5.51 13.75 -4.24
CA ALA A 578 6.19 12.46 -4.11
C ALA A 578 6.97 12.09 -5.37
N THR A 579 6.32 12.16 -6.53
CA THR A 579 6.84 11.80 -7.86
C THR A 579 6.72 12.97 -8.86
N PRO A 580 7.42 14.09 -8.60
CA PRO A 580 7.33 15.32 -9.39
C PRO A 580 7.64 15.12 -10.87
N LEU A 581 6.95 15.86 -11.75
CA LEU A 581 7.09 15.84 -13.22
C LEU A 581 8.53 15.78 -13.77
N ARG A 582 9.54 16.32 -13.06
CA ARG A 582 10.94 16.19 -13.48
C ARG A 582 11.40 14.74 -13.57
N ASN A 583 10.87 13.84 -12.73
CA ASN A 583 11.18 12.41 -12.73
C ASN A 583 10.59 11.75 -14.00
N GLY A 584 9.32 12.03 -14.31
CA GLY A 584 8.68 11.61 -15.56
C GLY A 584 9.41 12.09 -16.82
N ARG A 585 9.84 13.35 -16.86
CA ARG A 585 10.65 13.89 -17.97
C ARG A 585 12.04 13.25 -18.09
N ARG A 586 12.69 12.93 -16.97
CA ARG A 586 13.98 12.22 -16.97
C ARG A 586 13.82 10.78 -17.46
N LEU A 587 12.77 10.09 -17.03
CA LEU A 587 12.45 8.76 -17.53
C LEU A 587 12.12 8.78 -19.03
N LEU A 588 11.28 9.71 -19.49
CA LEU A 588 10.98 9.91 -20.91
C LEU A 588 12.26 10.10 -21.74
N ASN A 589 13.19 10.91 -21.25
CA ASN A 589 14.47 11.15 -21.93
C ASN A 589 15.36 9.89 -22.00
N GLU A 590 15.37 9.04 -20.97
CA GLU A 590 16.12 7.78 -20.98
C GLU A 590 15.45 6.71 -21.86
N MET A 591 14.13 6.53 -21.75
CA MET A 591 13.35 5.58 -22.53
C MET A 591 13.25 5.98 -24.02
N GLY A 592 13.33 7.27 -24.32
CA GLY A 592 13.25 7.82 -25.68
C GLY A 592 11.98 7.40 -26.40
N LYS A 593 12.12 6.74 -27.56
CA LYS A 593 10.98 6.27 -28.37
C LYS A 593 10.09 5.24 -27.66
N ASN A 594 10.60 4.58 -26.61
CA ASN A 594 9.89 3.53 -25.87
C ASN A 594 8.84 4.09 -24.88
N ALA A 595 8.67 5.41 -24.79
CA ALA A 595 7.70 6.06 -23.91
C ALA A 595 6.95 7.20 -24.58
N ARG A 596 5.83 7.59 -23.98
CA ARG A 596 5.12 8.87 -24.17
C ARG A 596 4.69 9.40 -22.81
N LEU A 597 4.77 10.71 -22.59
CA LEU A 597 4.44 11.33 -21.32
C LEU A 597 3.16 12.17 -21.42
N ILE A 598 2.24 11.97 -20.48
CA ILE A 598 1.21 12.96 -20.16
C ILE A 598 1.76 13.83 -19.03
N ALA A 599 2.00 15.11 -19.34
CA ALA A 599 2.27 16.12 -18.31
C ALA A 599 0.91 16.55 -17.72
N HIS A 600 0.61 16.05 -16.51
CA HIS A 600 -0.67 16.28 -15.87
C HIS A 600 -0.63 17.57 -15.02
N HIS A 601 -1.29 18.60 -15.50
CA HIS A 601 -1.44 19.89 -14.82
C HIS A 601 -2.57 19.82 -13.78
N GLY A 602 -2.25 19.27 -12.62
CA GLY A 602 -3.13 19.09 -11.47
C GLY A 602 -2.35 19.07 -10.15
N TYR A 603 -3.07 18.85 -9.05
CA TYR A 603 -2.56 18.74 -7.69
C TYR A 603 -2.81 17.34 -7.11
N GLY A 604 -1.95 16.92 -6.20
CA GLY A 604 -1.96 15.57 -5.66
C GLY A 604 -0.83 14.70 -6.22
N HIS A 605 -0.64 13.55 -5.61
CA HIS A 605 0.27 12.52 -6.09
C HIS A 605 -0.42 11.71 -7.20
N SER A 606 0.28 11.38 -8.30
CA SER A 606 -0.28 10.67 -9.48
C SER A 606 -1.55 11.34 -10.04
N SER A 607 -2.15 10.81 -11.10
CA SER A 607 -3.29 11.45 -11.80
C SER A 607 -4.65 11.31 -11.09
N ARG A 608 -4.67 11.58 -9.77
CA ARG A 608 -5.81 11.61 -8.85
C ARG A 608 -6.75 12.78 -9.10
N ASP A 609 -6.19 13.94 -9.47
CA ASP A 609 -6.99 15.07 -9.92
C ASP A 609 -7.61 14.69 -11.27
N THR A 610 -8.96 14.62 -11.34
CA THR A 610 -9.63 14.07 -12.53
C THR A 610 -9.34 14.94 -13.76
N SER A 611 -9.04 14.32 -14.91
CA SER A 611 -8.75 15.05 -16.14
C SER A 611 -9.30 14.30 -17.35
N ASN A 612 -10.34 14.84 -18.00
CA ASN A 612 -10.94 14.20 -19.17
C ASN A 612 -9.93 13.98 -20.32
N CYS A 613 -8.88 14.80 -20.38
CA CYS A 613 -7.76 14.65 -21.31
C CYS A 613 -6.91 13.42 -20.96
N THR A 614 -6.46 13.33 -19.70
CA THR A 614 -5.62 12.21 -19.22
C THR A 614 -6.36 10.89 -19.35
N ASP A 615 -7.60 10.83 -18.87
CA ASP A 615 -8.43 9.63 -18.86
C ASP A 615 -8.76 9.16 -20.29
N SER A 616 -9.00 10.08 -21.23
CA SER A 616 -9.25 9.75 -22.63
C SER A 616 -8.02 9.11 -23.31
N ILE A 617 -6.82 9.68 -23.10
CA ILE A 617 -5.58 9.13 -23.65
C ILE A 617 -5.26 7.77 -23.00
N ALA A 618 -5.32 7.69 -21.67
CA ALA A 618 -5.04 6.46 -20.91
C ALA A 618 -5.98 5.32 -21.31
N LYS A 619 -7.29 5.61 -21.46
CA LYS A 619 -8.29 4.64 -21.92
C LYS A 619 -8.04 4.19 -23.35
N LYS A 620 -7.75 5.12 -24.27
CA LYS A 620 -7.46 4.78 -25.67
C LYS A 620 -6.18 3.94 -25.79
N PHE A 621 -5.16 4.23 -25.00
CA PHE A 621 -3.96 3.41 -24.90
C PHE A 621 -4.28 1.99 -24.39
N ILE A 622 -5.05 1.86 -23.31
CA ILE A 622 -5.41 0.55 -22.74
C ILE A 622 -6.33 -0.27 -23.64
N LEU A 623 -7.28 0.34 -24.37
CA LEU A 623 -8.22 -0.38 -25.25
C LEU A 623 -7.67 -0.62 -26.67
N GLU A 624 -6.96 0.33 -27.25
CA GLU A 624 -6.55 0.31 -28.65
C GLU A 624 -5.03 0.16 -28.83
N GLY A 625 -4.22 0.51 -27.83
CA GLY A 625 -2.75 0.58 -27.94
C GLY A 625 -2.25 1.88 -28.56
N VAL A 626 -3.11 2.89 -28.71
CA VAL A 626 -2.77 4.19 -29.30
C VAL A 626 -2.14 5.08 -28.25
N VAL A 627 -0.93 5.57 -28.52
CA VAL A 627 -0.22 6.59 -27.73
C VAL A 627 -0.25 7.95 -28.46
N PRO A 628 0.01 9.07 -27.76
CA PRO A 628 0.18 10.37 -28.42
C PRO A 628 1.35 10.39 -29.42
N ASP A 629 1.21 11.16 -30.50
CA ASP A 629 2.28 11.37 -31.49
C ASP A 629 3.45 12.14 -30.88
N GLU A 630 3.15 13.23 -30.16
CA GLU A 630 4.10 14.06 -29.41
C GLU A 630 4.72 13.30 -28.23
N GLN A 631 6.00 13.54 -27.92
CA GLN A 631 6.68 12.87 -26.81
C GLN A 631 6.11 13.23 -25.43
N GLU A 632 5.66 14.47 -25.26
CA GLU A 632 5.01 14.97 -24.05
C GLU A 632 3.73 15.71 -24.46
N THR A 633 2.58 15.35 -23.86
CA THR A 633 1.28 15.98 -24.08
C THR A 633 0.76 16.59 -22.79
N ALA A 634 0.39 17.86 -22.81
CA ALA A 634 -0.16 18.56 -21.65
C ALA A 634 -1.67 18.26 -21.47
N CYS A 635 -2.05 17.70 -20.32
CA CYS A 635 -3.44 17.52 -19.91
C CYS A 635 -3.70 18.28 -18.61
N TYR A 636 -4.89 18.88 -18.47
CA TYR A 636 -5.24 19.72 -17.31
C TYR A 636 -6.30 19.06 -16.45
N ALA A 637 -6.22 19.25 -15.14
CA ALA A 637 -7.28 18.85 -14.20
C ALA A 637 -8.60 19.55 -14.55
N ASN A 638 -9.71 18.82 -14.39
CA ASN A 638 -11.05 19.26 -14.71
C ASN A 638 -11.52 20.41 -13.80
N GLU A 639 -11.12 20.39 -12.53
CA GLU A 639 -11.59 21.29 -11.47
C GLU A 639 -10.41 21.82 -10.66
N LYS A 640 -10.66 22.87 -9.88
CA LYS A 640 -9.67 23.45 -8.97
C LYS A 640 -9.94 22.98 -7.54
N PRO A 641 -8.89 22.85 -6.71
CA PRO A 641 -9.05 22.63 -5.27
C PRO A 641 -10.00 23.64 -4.63
N TYR A 642 -10.65 23.25 -3.52
CA TYR A 642 -11.74 23.99 -2.86
C TYR A 642 -13.04 24.18 -3.67
N LEU A 643 -13.03 23.89 -4.98
CA LEU A 643 -14.17 24.05 -5.87
C LEU A 643 -14.69 22.72 -6.45
N TYR A 644 -14.25 21.58 -5.88
CA TYR A 644 -14.74 20.26 -6.25
C TYR A 644 -16.25 20.15 -6.12
N GLY A 645 -16.93 19.77 -7.20
CA GLY A 645 -18.39 19.64 -7.23
C GLY A 645 -19.18 20.96 -7.32
N VAL A 646 -18.51 22.11 -7.52
CA VAL A 646 -19.15 23.44 -7.53
C VAL A 646 -19.61 23.88 -8.95
N LYS A 647 -19.52 23.00 -9.97
CA LYS A 647 -19.71 23.42 -11.36
C LYS A 647 -21.13 23.85 -11.74
N LYS A 648 -21.18 24.96 -12.48
CA LYS A 648 -22.34 25.73 -12.93
C LYS A 648 -23.08 25.05 -14.10
N GLY A 649 -24.41 25.22 -14.10
CA GLY A 649 -25.26 25.11 -15.29
C GLY A 649 -26.17 23.90 -15.25
N ASP A 650 -27.46 24.13 -15.00
CA ASP A 650 -28.52 23.13 -14.87
C ASP A 650 -28.30 22.04 -13.82
N VAL A 651 -28.75 22.30 -12.59
CA VAL A 651 -29.56 21.38 -11.77
C VAL A 651 -30.12 22.18 -10.58
N THR A 652 -31.40 21.99 -10.28
CA THR A 652 -32.06 22.45 -9.04
C THR A 652 -31.24 22.08 -7.82
N VAL A 653 -31.20 22.94 -6.79
CA VAL A 653 -30.53 22.65 -5.51
C VAL A 653 -31.21 21.46 -4.79
N THR A 654 -30.89 20.24 -5.23
CA THR A 654 -30.87 19.08 -4.34
C THR A 654 -29.70 19.33 -3.40
N GLU A 655 -30.01 19.43 -2.10
CA GLU A 655 -29.02 19.69 -1.06
C GLU A 655 -27.86 18.69 -1.17
N HIS A 656 -26.73 19.12 -1.73
CA HIS A 656 -25.46 18.48 -1.45
C HIS A 656 -25.26 18.64 0.05
N LYS A 657 -25.48 17.55 0.81
CA LYS A 657 -25.11 17.50 2.22
C LYS A 657 -23.66 17.97 2.32
N THR A 658 -23.45 19.09 2.99
CA THR A 658 -22.11 19.61 3.24
C THR A 658 -21.41 18.62 4.16
N GLN A 659 -20.53 17.77 3.59
CA GLN A 659 -19.71 16.85 4.37
C GLN A 659 -18.94 17.66 5.42
N SER A 660 -18.90 17.14 6.64
CA SER A 660 -18.12 17.71 7.72
C SER A 660 -16.62 17.62 7.42
N PRO A 661 -15.78 18.50 7.99
CA PRO A 661 -14.34 18.38 7.87
C PRO A 661 -13.78 17.02 8.32
N LEU A 662 -14.45 16.34 9.26
CA LEU A 662 -14.04 15.02 9.73
C LEU A 662 -14.37 13.90 8.73
N GLU A 663 -15.53 13.93 8.06
CA GLU A 663 -15.85 12.95 7.01
C GLU A 663 -14.88 13.08 5.83
N ILE A 664 -14.59 14.31 5.39
CA ILE A 664 -13.58 14.59 4.34
C ILE A 664 -12.19 14.10 4.78
N TRP A 665 -11.84 14.25 6.06
CA TRP A 665 -10.57 13.75 6.59
C TRP A 665 -10.54 12.22 6.63
N GLU A 666 -11.59 11.56 7.10
CA GLU A 666 -11.67 10.09 7.16
C GLU A 666 -11.61 9.45 5.76
N GLU A 667 -12.22 10.06 4.74
CA GLU A 667 -12.04 9.68 3.33
C GLU A 667 -10.58 9.85 2.87
N HIS A 668 -9.93 10.96 3.23
CA HIS A 668 -8.52 11.21 2.93
C HIS A 668 -7.57 10.18 3.58
N LEU A 669 -7.84 9.79 4.83
CA LEU A 669 -7.05 8.76 5.52
C LEU A 669 -7.27 7.37 4.90
N ALA A 670 -8.51 7.05 4.51
CA ALA A 670 -8.82 5.80 3.84
C ALA A 670 -8.06 5.67 2.50
N GLU A 671 -7.90 6.78 1.76
CA GLU A 671 -7.08 6.81 0.55
C GLU A 671 -5.58 6.73 0.86
N LEU A 672 -5.06 7.55 1.78
CA LEU A 672 -3.64 7.54 2.17
C LEU A 672 -3.14 6.14 2.56
N ALA A 673 -3.96 5.35 3.26
CA ALA A 673 -3.61 4.00 3.69
C ALA A 673 -3.34 3.01 2.53
N LEU A 674 -3.85 3.31 1.34
CA LEU A 674 -3.58 2.57 0.09
C LEU A 674 -2.31 3.06 -0.60
N VAL A 675 -2.14 4.38 -0.68
CA VAL A 675 -1.25 5.03 -1.67
C VAL A 675 0.11 5.43 -1.09
N ASN A 676 0.16 5.70 0.22
CA ASN A 676 1.39 5.78 0.98
C ASN A 676 1.13 5.40 2.44
N PRO A 677 1.07 4.09 2.76
CA PRO A 677 0.85 3.64 4.13
C PRO A 677 1.94 4.11 5.10
N GLY A 678 3.15 4.48 4.64
CA GLY A 678 4.19 5.03 5.50
C GLY A 678 3.87 6.40 6.12
N LEU A 679 2.80 7.08 5.66
CA LEU A 679 2.31 8.32 6.27
C LEU A 679 1.24 8.08 7.36
N LEU A 680 0.77 6.84 7.54
CA LEU A 680 -0.27 6.49 8.51
C LEU A 680 0.10 5.23 9.30
N PRO A 681 0.18 5.27 10.65
CA PRO A 681 0.20 4.03 11.42
C PRO A 681 -1.14 3.32 11.18
N ARG A 682 -1.10 2.08 10.66
CA ARG A 682 -2.32 1.42 10.15
C ARG A 682 -3.25 0.94 11.25
N ARG A 683 -4.41 1.61 11.38
CA ARG A 683 -5.61 1.00 12.01
C ARG A 683 -6.18 -0.08 11.08
N MET A 684 -5.85 -1.34 11.37
CA MET A 684 -6.47 -2.55 10.79
C MET A 684 -7.02 -3.44 11.90
#